data_AF-A0A926V908-F1
#
_entry.id   AF-A0A926V908-F1
#
_cell.length_a   1.000
_cell.length_b   1.000
_cell.length_c   1.000
_cell.angle_alpha   90.00
_cell.angle_beta   90.00
_cell.angle_gamma   90.00
#
_symmetry.space_group_name_H-M   'P 1'
#
loop_
_entity.id
_entity.type
_entity.pdbx_description
1 polymer ?
#
loop_
_entity_poly.entity_id
_entity_poly.type
_entity_poly.pdbx_seq_one_letter_code
_entity_poly.pdbx_strand_id
1 'polypeptide(L)'
;MAKVALLIGVSEYEPGLNALPAAVNDVAAIQELLLNPEIGGFNKADVLVLNNPERQAMEESIEALFAGRHKDDLVLFFFSGHGIKDDAGRLFLATRSTRKTAQGDLIRSTAVSSNILHDCMNRSRSRRQVIILDSCFSGAFAEGLSAKDDNTVDIPAQLGGEGRAILTSSSSTQYSFEHGGSELSLYTRFLVEGIKTGAADQDEDEVISVDELHEYASRKVREIRPQAKPEIFPVRDGSKIRLVRVPPGDPHEKYRKEVMRYIRRGELSLVGRRTLDWKQTELGLSSSQAKAIEDEVLEPYRQRFRAKLRQYEQAFSDLLLHHGAISEEDRTDLQNLQQELELRKEDTLPIEAKVDAQFKARQQKLQTYEQAFLEAIHQEYPLGQTKRNELQQLLLQLELGDVDVALIETRITAEMERYHRNLKVYQQSFAAAIQEQFPLTDAKRHELREQQQNLGLKDIDVAPIEARITTEIENYQQKLDQYRQAFINATQRRYQPSDTVRTQLQQTSQALALKEPDVRAIESEITTQINLYQENLRQYEREFIQAAEQQYPLSGITLRELNQRQTELNLADEDIEALKTPIIAGIEDQLKKCQQYEQVFSESIQYEYPLVEETRDELKRFQKVLGLSDKTVAHLEGRLLSSRDVQGTLGAKSAETDAIGLKTSNSPPPISQSPTVLEARKLSERRPAELAQRVSSLPRSQATQPSSSATIAEIFSRTPKKIFIFSGLAIAGLLLSLGVWSLTQSEPSTQTPNNLLTASDASPQTQPASLEDRMSSGNKILIKREGGNPEKPEFEVAKAKGAAAMAKGDYEEAAAAFTEALKKYPNAPETLIYLNNARIGSEKSYEIAVSVPITGDSPGRALEMLRGFAQAQNEINEAGGINGARLKLKIFDDSDDPKITEQVASTITGDPTILAVLGHWSSNTSLAAVPAYIAGKIPFITPVSTTIELSHRSPYVFRTNLNTSTGGKALANYAVTKLRKTKVAIFFDSRSQYSKELESEFSKVLEKASGNVTNRFDLSDQSFSIANSLDQAMEKGADAIMLVPAPDTVNDALQVITANRGRLSLIGDIANLYTPKTLEVGGEEAVGMVMALAWHSEANPNSGFSHRSVELWKAPVSHASATSYNATQAIIEALRRQKNPSREGIQEALRAPNFFANGASGDIRFSPSGDANTATQFVEVRPKNKSTSPTSYEFAPIP
;
A
#
# COMPACT_ATOMS: atom_id res chain seq x y z
N MET A 1 -25.65 -45.18 63.01
CA MET A 1 -24.82 -44.76 61.87
C MET A 1 -23.49 -45.48 61.97
N ALA A 2 -23.39 -46.65 61.37
CA ALA A 2 -22.12 -47.26 61.06
C ALA A 2 -21.44 -46.48 59.92
N LYS A 3 -20.11 -46.54 59.87
CA LYS A 3 -19.31 -46.17 58.70
C LYS A 3 -18.61 -47.43 58.21
N VAL A 4 -18.92 -47.91 57.01
CA VAL A 4 -18.48 -49.22 56.50
C VAL A 4 -17.88 -49.04 55.11
N ALA A 5 -16.73 -49.66 54.86
CA ALA A 5 -16.00 -49.54 53.60
C ALA A 5 -15.51 -50.88 53.05
N LEU A 6 -15.52 -50.99 51.72
CA LEU A 6 -14.80 -52.00 50.96
C LEU A 6 -13.79 -51.28 50.04
N LEU A 7 -12.51 -51.57 50.22
CA LEU A 7 -11.41 -50.99 49.46
C LEU A 7 -10.76 -52.11 48.64
N ILE A 8 -10.70 -51.93 47.32
CA ILE A 8 -10.22 -52.94 46.37
C ILE A 8 -9.08 -52.35 45.54
N GLY A 9 -7.93 -53.02 45.54
CA GLY A 9 -6.73 -52.59 44.83
C GLY A 9 -6.22 -53.72 43.96
N VAL A 10 -6.22 -53.54 42.65
CA VAL A 10 -5.76 -54.56 41.69
C VAL A 10 -4.54 -54.05 40.94
N SER A 11 -3.36 -54.43 41.44
CA SER A 11 -2.05 -54.11 40.89
C SER A 11 -1.47 -55.21 40.00
N GLU A 12 -1.88 -56.47 40.20
CA GLU A 12 -1.41 -57.64 39.46
C GLU A 12 -2.54 -58.29 38.66
N TYR A 13 -2.25 -58.69 37.43
CA TYR A 13 -3.22 -59.27 36.49
C TYR A 13 -2.63 -60.48 35.76
N GLU A 14 -3.50 -61.40 35.33
CA GLU A 14 -3.19 -62.42 34.32
C GLU A 14 -2.81 -61.78 32.95
N PRO A 15 -2.12 -62.52 32.06
CA PRO A 15 -1.67 -62.00 30.77
C PRO A 15 -2.82 -61.42 29.92
N GLY A 16 -2.65 -60.16 29.50
CA GLY A 16 -3.63 -59.40 28.70
C GLY A 16 -3.97 -58.02 29.29
N LEU A 17 -3.50 -57.70 30.49
CA LEU A 17 -3.60 -56.38 31.12
C LEU A 17 -2.25 -55.96 31.71
N ASN A 18 -1.98 -54.66 31.75
CA ASN A 18 -0.76 -54.12 32.35
C ASN A 18 -0.89 -54.06 33.88
N ALA A 19 0.18 -54.37 34.61
CA ALA A 19 0.24 -54.17 36.06
C ALA A 19 0.05 -52.70 36.45
N LEU A 20 -0.55 -52.44 37.61
CA LEU A 20 -0.81 -51.11 38.17
C LEU A 20 -0.25 -51.02 39.59
N PRO A 21 1.08 -50.91 39.80
CA PRO A 21 1.71 -51.10 41.11
C PRO A 21 1.11 -50.26 42.25
N ALA A 22 0.77 -49.00 41.95
CA ALA A 22 0.18 -48.06 42.91
C ALA A 22 -1.26 -48.41 43.34
N ALA A 23 -1.99 -49.29 42.66
CA ALA A 23 -3.40 -49.57 43.00
C ALA A 23 -3.59 -50.18 44.41
N VAL A 24 -2.57 -50.86 44.94
CA VAL A 24 -2.56 -51.35 46.34
C VAL A 24 -2.10 -50.26 47.32
N ASN A 25 -1.24 -49.33 46.88
CA ASN A 25 -0.81 -48.18 47.69
C ASN A 25 -1.95 -47.17 47.86
N ASP A 26 -2.73 -46.93 46.80
CA ASP A 26 -3.97 -46.14 46.80
C ASP A 26 -4.92 -46.64 47.90
N VAL A 27 -5.18 -47.95 47.93
CA VAL A 27 -5.99 -48.59 48.97
C VAL A 27 -5.41 -48.43 50.37
N ALA A 28 -4.09 -48.58 50.53
CA ALA A 28 -3.43 -48.40 51.83
C ALA A 28 -3.56 -46.95 52.35
N ALA A 29 -3.35 -45.95 51.48
CA ALA A 29 -3.46 -44.53 51.82
C ALA A 29 -4.91 -44.11 52.15
N ILE A 30 -5.90 -44.67 51.44
CA ILE A 30 -7.32 -44.48 51.77
C ILE A 30 -7.66 -45.21 53.08
N GLN A 31 -7.16 -46.42 53.32
CA GLN A 31 -7.39 -47.15 54.58
C GLN A 31 -6.86 -46.38 55.80
N GLU A 32 -5.64 -45.82 55.71
CA GLU A 32 -5.03 -44.98 56.75
C GLU A 32 -5.94 -43.81 57.15
N LEU A 33 -6.50 -43.12 56.15
CA LEU A 33 -7.40 -41.98 56.35
C LEU A 33 -8.72 -42.36 56.99
N LEU A 34 -9.34 -43.46 56.53
CA LEU A 34 -10.63 -43.91 57.04
C LEU A 34 -10.55 -44.40 58.49
N LEU A 35 -9.45 -45.07 58.85
CA LEU A 35 -9.22 -45.60 60.21
C LEU A 35 -8.72 -44.54 61.21
N ASN A 36 -8.27 -43.37 60.75
CA ASN A 36 -7.88 -42.28 61.64
C ASN A 36 -9.13 -41.73 62.39
N PRO A 37 -9.16 -41.72 63.74
CA PRO A 37 -10.36 -41.36 64.49
C PRO A 37 -10.76 -39.88 64.37
N GLU A 38 -9.78 -38.99 64.15
CA GLU A 38 -10.02 -37.55 64.03
C GLU A 38 -10.46 -37.14 62.62
N ILE A 39 -10.18 -37.97 61.61
CA ILE A 39 -10.46 -37.71 60.19
C ILE A 39 -11.60 -38.59 59.69
N GLY A 40 -11.35 -39.89 59.53
CA GLY A 40 -12.30 -40.84 58.94
C GLY A 40 -13.30 -41.42 59.94
N GLY A 41 -12.83 -41.86 61.12
CA GLY A 41 -13.67 -42.43 62.16
C GLY A 41 -14.41 -43.72 61.77
N PHE A 42 -13.85 -44.53 60.86
CA PHE A 42 -14.35 -45.89 60.58
C PHE A 42 -13.74 -46.88 61.58
N ASN A 43 -14.52 -47.86 62.05
CA ASN A 43 -13.97 -48.93 62.88
C ASN A 43 -13.12 -49.88 62.03
N LYS A 44 -12.02 -50.41 62.57
CA LYS A 44 -11.19 -51.41 61.85
C LYS A 44 -11.95 -52.70 61.48
N ALA A 45 -13.02 -53.04 62.18
CA ALA A 45 -13.88 -54.17 61.85
C ALA A 45 -14.85 -53.89 60.69
N ASP A 46 -15.09 -52.61 60.36
CA ASP A 46 -16.03 -52.16 59.32
C ASP A 46 -15.32 -51.75 58.01
N VAL A 47 -13.99 -51.90 57.92
CA VAL A 47 -13.19 -51.58 56.71
C VAL A 47 -12.54 -52.85 56.18
N LEU A 48 -13.11 -53.44 55.13
CA LEU A 48 -12.57 -54.60 54.43
C LEU A 48 -11.63 -54.14 53.28
N VAL A 49 -10.46 -54.76 53.21
CA VAL A 49 -9.46 -54.54 52.15
C VAL A 49 -9.27 -55.81 51.34
N LEU A 50 -9.32 -55.69 50.01
CA LEU A 50 -9.00 -56.75 49.07
C LEU A 50 -7.89 -56.31 48.10
N ASN A 51 -6.69 -56.87 48.28
CA ASN A 51 -5.56 -56.66 47.37
C ASN A 51 -5.47 -57.85 46.40
N ASN A 52 -5.47 -57.56 45.09
CA ASN A 52 -5.45 -58.55 44.01
C ASN A 52 -6.45 -59.73 44.17
N PRO A 53 -7.74 -59.49 44.50
CA PRO A 53 -8.71 -60.56 44.73
C PRO A 53 -9.11 -61.31 43.46
N GLU A 54 -9.53 -62.55 43.68
CA GLU A 54 -10.27 -63.36 42.73
C GLU A 54 -11.73 -62.89 42.57
N ARG A 55 -12.32 -63.17 41.41
CA ARG A 55 -13.68 -62.71 41.04
C ARG A 55 -14.73 -63.06 42.10
N GLN A 56 -14.74 -64.29 42.60
CA GLN A 56 -15.73 -64.75 43.59
C GLN A 56 -15.61 -63.96 44.91
N ALA A 57 -14.39 -63.81 45.44
CA ALA A 57 -14.17 -63.06 46.67
C ALA A 57 -14.53 -61.57 46.54
N MET A 58 -14.36 -60.99 45.34
CA MET A 58 -14.81 -59.63 45.03
C MET A 58 -16.35 -59.53 45.02
N GLU A 59 -17.05 -60.46 44.37
CA GLU A 59 -18.53 -60.48 44.31
C GLU A 59 -19.17 -60.71 45.69
N GLU A 60 -18.67 -61.68 46.45
CA GLU A 60 -19.12 -61.96 47.82
C GLU A 60 -18.93 -60.76 48.75
N SER A 61 -17.80 -60.05 48.63
CA SER A 61 -17.51 -58.87 49.46
C SER A 61 -18.36 -57.66 49.07
N ILE A 62 -18.66 -57.48 47.78
CA ILE A 62 -19.60 -56.45 47.30
C ILE A 62 -21.00 -56.71 47.88
N GLU A 63 -21.51 -57.94 47.84
CA GLU A 63 -22.80 -58.26 48.44
C GLU A 63 -22.79 -58.01 49.96
N ALA A 64 -21.74 -58.45 50.66
CA ALA A 64 -21.59 -58.25 52.12
C ALA A 64 -21.53 -56.77 52.55
N LEU A 65 -20.95 -55.88 51.74
CA LEU A 65 -20.90 -54.43 52.00
C LEU A 65 -22.29 -53.80 52.04
N PHE A 66 -23.16 -54.18 51.10
CA PHE A 66 -24.49 -53.59 50.93
C PHE A 66 -25.60 -54.34 51.68
N ALA A 67 -25.39 -55.60 52.04
CA ALA A 67 -26.35 -56.40 52.81
C ALA A 67 -26.61 -55.81 54.21
N GLY A 68 -27.87 -55.76 54.62
CA GLY A 68 -28.28 -55.48 56.00
C GLY A 68 -28.07 -54.05 56.54
N ARG A 69 -27.64 -53.08 55.72
CA ARG A 69 -27.40 -51.69 56.16
C ARG A 69 -28.67 -50.98 56.65
N HIS A 70 -28.54 -49.98 57.53
CA HIS A 70 -29.61 -49.03 57.86
C HIS A 70 -29.55 -47.76 56.99
N LYS A 71 -30.63 -46.96 57.05
CA LYS A 71 -30.83 -45.78 56.20
C LYS A 71 -29.70 -44.74 56.27
N ASP A 72 -29.20 -44.51 57.48
CA ASP A 72 -28.30 -43.38 57.79
C ASP A 72 -26.82 -43.81 57.94
N ASP A 73 -26.54 -45.10 57.69
CA ASP A 73 -25.18 -45.66 57.68
C ASP A 73 -24.44 -45.24 56.41
N LEU A 74 -23.18 -44.83 56.56
CA LEU A 74 -22.30 -44.46 55.44
C LEU A 74 -21.67 -45.73 54.85
N VAL A 75 -21.86 -45.95 53.56
CA VAL A 75 -21.29 -47.08 52.81
C VAL A 75 -20.32 -46.54 51.77
N LEU A 76 -19.06 -46.97 51.81
CA LEU A 76 -18.01 -46.55 50.87
C LEU A 76 -17.50 -47.76 50.07
N PHE A 77 -17.55 -47.67 48.75
CA PHE A 77 -16.86 -48.58 47.85
C PHE A 77 -15.73 -47.82 47.16
N PHE A 78 -14.49 -48.29 47.30
CA PHE A 78 -13.33 -47.75 46.61
C PHE A 78 -12.69 -48.85 45.76
N PHE A 79 -12.44 -48.57 44.49
CA PHE A 79 -11.74 -49.45 43.56
C PHE A 79 -10.63 -48.68 42.83
N SER A 80 -9.39 -49.17 42.93
CA SER A 80 -8.27 -48.75 42.07
C SER A 80 -7.82 -49.96 41.23
N GLY A 81 -7.83 -49.81 39.91
CA GLY A 81 -7.60 -50.91 38.96
C GLY A 81 -8.10 -50.63 37.53
N HIS A 82 -8.11 -51.64 36.66
CA HIS A 82 -8.64 -51.51 35.29
C HIS A 82 -10.17 -51.54 35.25
N GLY A 83 -10.77 -50.58 34.54
CA GLY A 83 -12.20 -50.54 34.23
C GLY A 83 -12.46 -50.91 32.77
N ILE A 84 -12.95 -52.12 32.51
CA ILE A 84 -13.01 -52.69 31.16
C ILE A 84 -14.44 -52.63 30.63
N LYS A 85 -14.61 -52.19 29.38
CA LYS A 85 -15.89 -52.30 28.65
C LYS A 85 -15.97 -53.65 27.94
N ASP A 86 -17.17 -54.22 27.84
CA ASP A 86 -17.46 -55.25 26.84
C ASP A 86 -17.96 -54.66 25.51
N ASP A 87 -18.15 -55.54 24.53
CA ASP A 87 -18.73 -55.31 23.20
C ASP A 87 -20.12 -54.64 23.20
N ALA A 88 -20.82 -54.64 24.35
CA ALA A 88 -22.10 -53.97 24.55
C ALA A 88 -21.99 -52.66 25.35
N GLY A 89 -20.77 -52.15 25.57
CA GLY A 89 -20.51 -50.90 26.31
C GLY A 89 -20.72 -51.01 27.83
N ARG A 90 -20.88 -52.21 28.37
CA ARG A 90 -21.12 -52.44 29.81
C ARG A 90 -19.80 -52.45 30.57
N LEU A 91 -19.77 -51.79 31.72
CA LEU A 91 -18.61 -51.71 32.59
C LEU A 91 -18.40 -53.01 33.39
N PHE A 92 -17.16 -53.49 33.41
CA PHE A 92 -16.66 -54.53 34.30
C PHE A 92 -15.45 -54.01 35.08
N LEU A 93 -15.39 -54.34 36.36
CA LEU A 93 -14.23 -54.12 37.22
C LEU A 93 -13.28 -55.31 37.08
N ALA A 94 -12.02 -55.04 36.76
CA ALA A 94 -11.03 -56.09 36.61
C ALA A 94 -10.62 -56.71 37.95
N THR A 95 -10.32 -57.99 37.91
CA THR A 95 -9.86 -58.86 39.00
C THR A 95 -8.44 -59.33 38.68
N ARG A 96 -7.75 -59.98 39.62
CA ARG A 96 -6.44 -60.61 39.35
C ARG A 96 -6.51 -61.59 38.17
N SER A 97 -7.57 -62.40 38.11
CA SER A 97 -7.77 -63.46 37.10
C SER A 97 -8.42 -63.00 35.79
N THR A 98 -8.65 -61.69 35.62
CA THR A 98 -9.28 -61.12 34.42
C THR A 98 -8.42 -61.31 33.17
N ARG A 99 -9.01 -61.89 32.13
CA ARG A 99 -8.32 -62.22 30.87
C ARG A 99 -9.07 -61.74 29.63
N LYS A 100 -8.31 -61.55 28.55
CA LYS A 100 -8.81 -61.19 27.22
C LYS A 100 -8.62 -62.33 26.21
N THR A 101 -9.39 -62.31 25.13
CA THR A 101 -9.15 -63.16 23.93
C THR A 101 -7.90 -62.69 23.18
N ALA A 102 -7.42 -63.49 22.22
CA ALA A 102 -6.34 -63.07 21.32
C ALA A 102 -6.72 -61.88 20.42
N GLN A 103 -8.02 -61.57 20.33
CA GLN A 103 -8.61 -60.45 19.60
C GLN A 103 -8.80 -59.21 20.50
N GLY A 104 -8.58 -59.34 21.82
CA GLY A 104 -8.70 -58.26 22.80
C GLY A 104 -10.03 -58.19 23.55
N ASP A 105 -11.00 -59.07 23.25
CA ASP A 105 -12.32 -59.09 23.89
C ASP A 105 -12.23 -59.53 25.35
N LEU A 106 -13.08 -58.98 26.22
CA LEU A 106 -13.14 -59.38 27.63
C LEU A 106 -13.75 -60.77 27.80
N ILE A 107 -13.04 -61.70 28.46
CA ILE A 107 -13.61 -62.97 28.92
C ILE A 107 -14.49 -62.68 30.14
N ARG A 108 -15.75 -62.28 29.89
CA ARG A 108 -16.71 -61.75 30.88
C ARG A 108 -16.84 -62.56 32.18
N SER A 109 -16.61 -63.88 32.14
CA SER A 109 -16.65 -64.76 33.32
C SER A 109 -15.49 -64.57 34.30
N THR A 110 -14.46 -63.81 33.93
CA THR A 110 -13.24 -63.56 34.73
C THR A 110 -13.22 -62.20 35.45
N ALA A 111 -14.07 -61.25 35.04
CA ALA A 111 -14.20 -59.92 35.66
C ALA A 111 -15.56 -59.74 36.36
N VAL A 112 -15.68 -58.75 37.25
CA VAL A 112 -16.94 -58.46 37.96
C VAL A 112 -17.76 -57.44 37.17
N SER A 113 -19.03 -57.75 36.90
CA SER A 113 -19.90 -56.80 36.18
C SER A 113 -20.39 -55.68 37.11
N SER A 114 -20.37 -54.43 36.62
CA SER A 114 -20.94 -53.27 37.31
C SER A 114 -22.43 -53.44 37.67
N ASN A 115 -23.17 -54.27 36.93
CA ASN A 115 -24.56 -54.63 37.26
C ASN A 115 -24.69 -55.31 38.64
N ILE A 116 -23.68 -56.09 39.08
CA ILE A 116 -23.70 -56.73 40.40
C ILE A 116 -23.59 -55.66 41.49
N LEU A 117 -22.68 -54.70 41.31
CA LEU A 117 -22.56 -53.53 42.18
C LEU A 117 -23.86 -52.70 42.18
N HIS A 118 -24.48 -52.46 41.01
CA HIS A 118 -25.76 -51.76 40.87
C HIS A 118 -26.90 -52.44 41.64
N ASP A 119 -27.06 -53.75 41.47
CA ASP A 119 -28.07 -54.54 42.17
C ASP A 119 -27.88 -54.53 43.69
N CYS A 120 -26.64 -54.66 44.16
CA CYS A 120 -26.31 -54.57 45.58
C CYS A 120 -26.60 -53.18 46.15
N MET A 121 -26.18 -52.10 45.47
CA MET A 121 -26.48 -50.72 45.84
C MET A 121 -28.00 -50.44 45.91
N ASN A 122 -28.79 -51.02 45.00
CA ASN A 122 -30.25 -50.87 44.96
C ASN A 122 -30.99 -51.67 46.04
N ARG A 123 -30.43 -52.81 46.48
CA ARG A 123 -30.97 -53.64 47.57
C ARG A 123 -30.58 -53.09 48.96
N SER A 124 -29.51 -52.32 49.05
CA SER A 124 -29.12 -51.61 50.27
C SER A 124 -30.19 -50.61 50.72
N ARG A 125 -30.43 -50.53 52.03
CA ARG A 125 -31.35 -49.53 52.62
C ARG A 125 -30.68 -48.20 52.91
N SER A 126 -29.34 -48.11 52.83
CA SER A 126 -28.60 -46.87 53.07
C SER A 126 -28.87 -45.85 51.97
N ARG A 127 -29.04 -44.59 52.38
CA ARG A 127 -29.12 -43.40 51.50
C ARG A 127 -27.87 -42.53 51.60
N ARG A 128 -26.73 -43.13 51.95
CA ARG A 128 -25.41 -42.49 52.05
C ARG A 128 -24.36 -43.44 51.46
N GLN A 129 -24.47 -43.72 50.17
CA GLN A 129 -23.54 -44.60 49.46
C GLN A 129 -22.56 -43.77 48.62
N VAL A 130 -21.27 -43.98 48.78
CA VAL A 130 -20.20 -43.26 48.09
C VAL A 130 -19.37 -44.27 47.30
N ILE A 131 -19.25 -44.08 45.99
CA ILE A 131 -18.58 -45.01 45.08
C ILE A 131 -17.43 -44.26 44.42
N ILE A 132 -16.19 -44.70 44.62
CA ILE A 132 -14.99 -44.09 44.06
C ILE A 132 -14.30 -45.10 43.16
N LEU A 133 -14.20 -44.79 41.87
CA LEU A 133 -13.62 -45.65 40.83
C LEU A 133 -12.38 -44.94 40.25
N ASP A 134 -11.20 -45.20 40.82
CA ASP A 134 -9.93 -44.75 40.25
C ASP A 134 -9.47 -45.74 39.18
N SER A 135 -10.11 -45.63 38.01
CA SER A 135 -9.99 -46.59 36.92
C SER A 135 -10.23 -45.92 35.57
N CYS A 136 -9.36 -46.19 34.59
CA CYS A 136 -9.57 -45.73 33.22
C CYS A 136 -10.60 -46.61 32.54
N PHE A 137 -11.72 -46.04 32.08
CA PHE A 137 -12.73 -46.75 31.28
C PHE A 137 -12.32 -46.92 29.81
N SER A 138 -11.04 -47.23 29.56
CA SER A 138 -10.48 -47.49 28.25
C SER A 138 -10.53 -48.99 27.93
N GLY A 139 -11.09 -49.35 26.77
CA GLY A 139 -10.93 -50.71 26.25
C GLY A 139 -9.44 -50.95 25.95
N ALA A 140 -8.76 -51.71 26.81
CA ALA A 140 -7.31 -51.86 26.71
C ALA A 140 -6.90 -52.57 25.40
N PHE A 141 -6.18 -51.85 24.55
CA PHE A 141 -5.50 -52.35 23.36
C PHE A 141 -3.99 -52.39 23.60
N ALA A 142 -3.32 -53.41 23.06
CA ALA A 142 -1.87 -53.40 22.91
C ALA A 142 -1.45 -52.46 21.76
N GLU A 143 -0.14 -52.18 21.66
CA GLU A 143 0.40 -51.27 20.65
C GLU A 143 0.02 -51.66 19.21
N GLY A 144 -0.43 -50.68 18.42
CA GLY A 144 -0.50 -50.80 16.95
C GLY A 144 -1.89 -50.88 16.29
N LEU A 145 -3.00 -50.82 17.03
CA LEU A 145 -4.35 -50.85 16.45
C LEU A 145 -5.17 -49.57 16.73
N SER A 146 -5.81 -49.04 15.68
CA SER A 146 -6.65 -47.84 15.74
C SER A 146 -8.08 -48.20 16.16
N ALA A 147 -8.60 -47.50 17.17
CA ALA A 147 -9.95 -47.72 17.68
C ALA A 147 -11.03 -47.12 16.77
N LYS A 148 -12.13 -47.86 16.60
CA LYS A 148 -13.42 -47.32 16.17
C LYS A 148 -14.32 -47.10 17.40
N ASP A 149 -15.30 -46.23 17.21
CA ASP A 149 -16.46 -45.93 18.06
C ASP A 149 -16.18 -45.22 19.40
N ASP A 150 -16.67 -43.98 19.50
CA ASP A 150 -16.58 -43.07 20.65
C ASP A 150 -17.69 -43.34 21.69
N ASN A 151 -17.95 -44.62 21.97
CA ASN A 151 -19.01 -45.03 22.89
C ASN A 151 -18.56 -44.79 24.34
N THR A 152 -18.90 -43.63 24.89
CA THR A 152 -18.77 -43.26 26.32
C THR A 152 -19.49 -44.26 27.23
N VAL A 153 -19.10 -44.34 28.52
CA VAL A 153 -19.84 -45.16 29.50
C VAL A 153 -20.94 -44.31 30.13
N ASP A 154 -22.19 -44.74 30.00
CA ASP A 154 -23.31 -44.16 30.74
C ASP A 154 -23.27 -44.63 32.21
N ILE A 155 -22.39 -44.01 33.00
CA ILE A 155 -22.28 -44.22 34.45
C ILE A 155 -23.61 -43.88 35.17
N PRO A 156 -24.35 -42.81 34.82
CA PRO A 156 -25.70 -42.57 35.34
C PRO A 156 -26.67 -43.75 35.14
N ALA A 157 -26.75 -44.36 33.95
CA ALA A 157 -27.63 -45.50 33.72
C ALA A 157 -27.12 -46.80 34.34
N GLN A 158 -25.80 -47.05 34.34
CA GLN A 158 -25.21 -48.29 34.86
C GLN A 158 -25.05 -48.31 36.39
N LEU A 159 -24.95 -47.15 37.06
CA LEU A 159 -24.68 -47.07 38.52
C LEU A 159 -25.54 -46.03 39.27
N GLY A 160 -26.18 -45.06 38.62
CA GLY A 160 -26.97 -44.00 39.27
C GLY A 160 -28.23 -44.49 40.01
N GLY A 161 -28.67 -43.73 41.02
CA GLY A 161 -29.83 -44.02 41.88
C GLY A 161 -29.89 -43.11 43.11
N GLU A 162 -31.01 -43.03 43.84
CA GLU A 162 -31.19 -42.05 44.92
C GLU A 162 -30.25 -42.25 46.13
N GLY A 163 -29.74 -41.13 46.70
CA GLY A 163 -28.96 -41.18 47.95
C GLY A 163 -27.55 -41.76 47.78
N ARG A 164 -26.97 -41.62 46.58
CA ARG A 164 -25.59 -42.00 46.30
C ARG A 164 -24.85 -40.99 45.42
N ALA A 165 -23.52 -41.01 45.53
CA ALA A 165 -22.60 -40.26 44.69
C ALA A 165 -21.52 -41.21 44.13
N ILE A 166 -21.23 -41.04 42.84
CA ILE A 166 -20.22 -41.83 42.12
C ILE A 166 -19.15 -40.89 41.59
N LEU A 167 -17.88 -41.20 41.87
CA LEU A 167 -16.70 -40.41 41.52
C LEU A 167 -15.81 -41.27 40.61
N THR A 168 -15.36 -40.72 39.49
CA THR A 168 -14.54 -41.44 38.51
C THR A 168 -13.34 -40.61 38.06
N SER A 169 -12.16 -41.22 37.93
CA SER A 169 -10.93 -40.47 37.64
C SER A 169 -10.74 -40.04 36.18
N SER A 170 -11.46 -40.62 35.20
CA SER A 170 -11.49 -40.13 33.80
C SER A 170 -12.66 -40.64 32.95
N SER A 171 -13.28 -39.75 32.17
CA SER A 171 -14.07 -40.11 30.99
C SER A 171 -13.18 -40.82 29.94
N SER A 172 -13.66 -41.91 29.33
CA SER A 172 -12.86 -42.85 28.53
C SER A 172 -11.97 -42.25 27.42
N THR A 173 -10.63 -42.43 27.53
CA THR A 173 -9.69 -42.78 26.41
C THR A 173 -8.21 -42.82 26.82
N GLN A 174 -7.77 -42.13 27.89
CA GLN A 174 -6.35 -41.95 28.21
C GLN A 174 -5.86 -42.73 29.45
N TYR A 175 -4.55 -43.04 29.45
CA TYR A 175 -3.82 -43.70 30.54
C TYR A 175 -3.65 -42.79 31.78
N SER A 176 -4.25 -43.19 32.89
CA SER A 176 -3.65 -43.00 34.22
C SER A 176 -2.41 -43.88 34.33
N PHE A 177 -1.40 -43.42 35.10
CA PHE A 177 -0.04 -43.97 35.16
C PHE A 177 0.75 -43.81 33.83
N GLU A 178 1.99 -43.32 33.80
CA GLU A 178 2.86 -42.76 34.84
C GLU A 178 3.51 -41.45 34.38
N HIS A 179 4.00 -40.64 35.34
CA HIS A 179 5.14 -39.76 35.12
C HIS A 179 5.82 -39.45 36.45
N GLY A 180 7.05 -39.95 36.65
CA GLY A 180 7.95 -39.55 37.74
C GLY A 180 7.56 -39.98 39.17
N GLY A 181 7.87 -41.23 39.55
CA GLY A 181 8.24 -41.59 40.93
C GLY A 181 7.20 -41.38 42.05
N SER A 182 5.91 -41.26 41.75
CA SER A 182 4.84 -41.14 42.75
C SER A 182 4.36 -42.53 43.19
N GLU A 183 4.31 -42.80 44.50
CA GLU A 183 3.82 -44.08 45.05
C GLU A 183 2.31 -44.27 44.89
N LEU A 184 1.56 -43.18 44.70
CA LEU A 184 0.10 -43.14 44.53
C LEU A 184 -0.30 -42.68 43.12
N SER A 185 -1.48 -43.10 42.68
CA SER A 185 -2.13 -42.64 41.45
C SER A 185 -2.50 -41.15 41.51
N LEU A 186 -2.65 -40.50 40.34
CA LEU A 186 -2.79 -39.04 40.30
C LEU A 186 -4.10 -38.54 40.93
N TYR A 187 -5.21 -39.29 40.81
CA TYR A 187 -6.49 -38.88 41.39
C TYR A 187 -6.55 -39.23 42.88
N THR A 188 -6.24 -40.48 43.27
CA THR A 188 -6.15 -40.86 44.70
C THR A 188 -5.13 -40.02 45.47
N ARG A 189 -3.99 -39.65 44.88
CA ARG A 189 -3.03 -38.69 45.49
C ARG A 189 -3.72 -37.39 45.92
N PHE A 190 -4.55 -36.79 45.08
CA PHE A 190 -5.20 -35.52 45.42
C PHE A 190 -6.45 -35.66 46.29
N LEU A 191 -7.12 -36.82 46.27
CA LEU A 191 -8.09 -37.18 47.32
C LEU A 191 -7.39 -37.26 48.69
N VAL A 192 -6.24 -37.96 48.76
CA VAL A 192 -5.45 -38.11 49.98
C VAL A 192 -4.87 -36.77 50.45
N GLU A 193 -4.34 -35.95 49.54
CA GLU A 193 -3.80 -34.61 49.83
C GLU A 193 -4.88 -33.68 50.40
N GLY A 194 -6.04 -33.58 49.74
CA GLY A 194 -7.15 -32.72 50.17
C GLY A 194 -7.69 -33.09 51.55
N ILE A 195 -7.73 -34.38 51.88
CA ILE A 195 -8.10 -34.87 53.22
C ILE A 195 -6.99 -34.62 54.25
N LYS A 196 -5.74 -35.03 53.97
CA LYS A 196 -4.63 -34.92 54.95
C LYS A 196 -4.24 -33.48 55.28
N THR A 197 -4.50 -32.53 54.39
CA THR A 197 -4.21 -31.10 54.61
C THR A 197 -5.41 -30.28 55.08
N GLY A 198 -6.63 -30.82 54.95
CA GLY A 198 -7.86 -30.02 55.07
C GLY A 198 -8.15 -29.10 53.88
N ALA A 199 -7.27 -29.03 52.87
CA ALA A 199 -7.42 -28.08 51.75
C ALA A 199 -8.58 -28.37 50.80
N ALA A 200 -9.29 -29.50 50.99
CA ALA A 200 -10.55 -29.79 50.32
C ALA A 200 -11.78 -29.14 50.98
N ASP A 201 -11.71 -28.73 52.25
CA ASP A 201 -12.77 -27.94 52.90
C ASP A 201 -12.82 -26.53 52.27
N GLN A 202 -13.97 -26.18 51.69
CA GLN A 202 -14.19 -24.94 50.95
C GLN A 202 -15.20 -24.00 51.62
N ASP A 203 -16.15 -24.51 52.42
CA ASP A 203 -17.09 -23.67 53.20
C ASP A 203 -16.64 -23.39 54.65
N GLU A 204 -15.51 -23.96 55.06
CA GLU A 204 -14.85 -23.85 56.37
C GLU A 204 -15.72 -24.39 57.54
N ASP A 205 -16.56 -25.42 57.30
CA ASP A 205 -17.39 -26.09 58.32
C ASP A 205 -16.70 -27.22 59.13
N GLU A 206 -15.42 -27.48 58.84
CA GLU A 206 -14.57 -28.54 59.41
C GLU A 206 -14.92 -29.98 58.94
N VAL A 207 -15.85 -30.19 57.99
CA VAL A 207 -16.33 -31.52 57.57
C VAL A 207 -16.44 -31.72 56.05
N ILE A 208 -15.28 -32.01 55.42
CA ILE A 208 -15.14 -32.32 53.98
C ILE A 208 -16.27 -33.24 53.46
N SER A 209 -17.06 -32.69 52.55
CA SER A 209 -18.10 -33.39 51.78
C SER A 209 -17.54 -34.08 50.53
N VAL A 210 -18.39 -34.88 49.87
CA VAL A 210 -17.99 -35.66 48.69
C VAL A 210 -17.89 -34.80 47.42
N ASP A 211 -18.70 -33.76 47.27
CA ASP A 211 -18.57 -32.76 46.22
C ASP A 211 -17.30 -31.89 46.38
N GLU A 212 -17.02 -31.39 47.58
CA GLU A 212 -15.81 -30.63 47.90
C GLU A 212 -14.52 -31.41 47.61
N LEU A 213 -14.45 -32.65 48.09
CA LEU A 213 -13.32 -33.54 47.88
C LEU A 213 -13.10 -33.83 46.38
N HIS A 214 -14.19 -34.04 45.63
CA HIS A 214 -14.11 -34.21 44.19
C HIS A 214 -13.63 -32.93 43.50
N GLU A 215 -14.13 -31.75 43.87
CA GLU A 215 -13.73 -30.49 43.25
C GLU A 215 -12.25 -30.16 43.50
N TYR A 216 -11.75 -30.35 44.73
CA TYR A 216 -10.33 -30.22 45.05
C TYR A 216 -9.48 -31.12 44.16
N ALA A 217 -9.79 -32.43 44.14
CA ALA A 217 -9.03 -33.41 43.37
C ALA A 217 -9.15 -33.16 41.86
N SER A 218 -10.34 -32.82 41.35
CA SER A 218 -10.58 -32.54 39.93
C SER A 218 -9.87 -31.26 39.48
N ARG A 219 -9.82 -30.22 40.31
CA ARG A 219 -9.00 -29.02 40.04
C ARG A 219 -7.51 -29.37 40.03
N LYS A 220 -7.00 -30.07 41.04
CA LYS A 220 -5.58 -30.44 41.13
C LYS A 220 -5.11 -31.39 40.02
N VAL A 221 -5.95 -32.35 39.62
CA VAL A 221 -5.69 -33.19 38.45
C VAL A 221 -5.62 -32.35 37.17
N ARG A 222 -6.52 -31.37 36.98
CA ARG A 222 -6.52 -30.48 35.80
C ARG A 222 -5.37 -29.46 35.80
N GLU A 223 -4.87 -29.03 36.97
CA GLU A 223 -3.65 -28.22 37.10
C GLU A 223 -2.41 -28.95 36.52
N ILE A 224 -2.34 -30.29 36.63
CA ILE A 224 -1.21 -31.10 36.12
C ILE A 224 -1.49 -31.72 34.74
N ARG A 225 -2.74 -32.14 34.48
CA ARG A 225 -3.20 -32.75 33.22
C ARG A 225 -4.47 -32.04 32.73
N PRO A 226 -4.36 -30.92 31.99
CA PRO A 226 -5.54 -30.16 31.54
C PRO A 226 -6.54 -30.92 30.65
N GLN A 227 -6.15 -32.06 30.06
CA GLN A 227 -7.04 -32.92 29.28
C GLN A 227 -7.84 -33.92 30.13
N ALA A 228 -7.45 -34.17 31.38
CA ALA A 228 -8.09 -35.15 32.25
C ALA A 228 -9.45 -34.63 32.76
N LYS A 229 -10.47 -35.49 32.72
CA LYS A 229 -11.84 -35.19 33.16
C LYS A 229 -12.27 -36.17 34.25
N PRO A 230 -11.90 -35.94 35.52
CA PRO A 230 -12.58 -36.57 36.64
C PRO A 230 -14.03 -36.06 36.70
N GLU A 231 -14.98 -36.95 36.95
CA GLU A 231 -16.42 -36.66 36.96
C GLU A 231 -17.07 -37.12 38.27
N ILE A 232 -18.16 -36.44 38.66
CA ILE A 232 -19.00 -36.79 39.80
C ILE A 232 -20.47 -36.86 39.36
N PHE A 233 -21.16 -37.92 39.78
CA PHE A 233 -22.57 -38.18 39.48
C PHE A 233 -23.38 -38.20 40.79
N PRO A 234 -23.84 -37.04 41.29
CA PRO A 234 -24.69 -36.96 42.47
C PRO A 234 -26.17 -37.11 42.10
N VAL A 235 -26.94 -37.89 42.89
CA VAL A 235 -28.37 -38.10 42.62
C VAL A 235 -29.20 -37.84 43.89
N ARG A 236 -30.06 -36.81 43.83
CA ARG A 236 -30.97 -36.35 44.91
C ARG A 236 -30.26 -36.24 46.27
N ASP A 237 -29.62 -35.08 46.47
CA ASP A 237 -28.85 -34.69 47.66
C ASP A 237 -27.59 -35.51 47.97
N GLY A 238 -27.24 -36.49 47.12
CA GLY A 238 -26.07 -37.36 47.31
C GLY A 238 -24.70 -36.66 47.29
N SER A 239 -24.58 -35.41 46.82
CA SER A 239 -23.30 -34.71 46.80
C SER A 239 -22.81 -34.35 48.21
N LYS A 240 -23.71 -33.80 49.05
CA LYS A 240 -23.44 -33.35 50.43
C LYS A 240 -23.33 -34.50 51.45
N ILE A 241 -22.93 -35.69 51.03
CA ILE A 241 -22.58 -36.78 51.94
C ILE A 241 -21.26 -36.43 52.63
N ARG A 242 -21.33 -35.91 53.86
CA ARG A 242 -20.16 -35.72 54.73
C ARG A 242 -19.39 -37.03 54.90
N LEU A 243 -18.10 -37.02 54.54
CA LEU A 243 -17.24 -38.20 54.47
C LEU A 243 -16.27 -38.27 55.66
N VAL A 244 -15.47 -37.22 55.83
CA VAL A 244 -14.38 -37.09 56.81
C VAL A 244 -14.39 -35.70 57.47
N ARG A 245 -13.56 -35.49 58.49
CA ARG A 245 -13.30 -34.20 59.14
C ARG A 245 -11.95 -33.61 58.75
N VAL A 246 -11.82 -32.29 58.91
CA VAL A 246 -10.56 -31.55 58.74
C VAL A 246 -9.62 -31.79 59.94
N PRO A 247 -8.31 -32.06 59.72
CA PRO A 247 -7.34 -32.15 60.80
C PRO A 247 -7.08 -30.80 61.49
N PRO A 248 -6.73 -30.75 62.79
CA PRO A 248 -6.35 -29.53 63.47
C PRO A 248 -5.00 -28.98 62.95
N GLY A 249 -5.06 -28.18 61.87
CA GLY A 249 -3.89 -27.82 61.05
C GLY A 249 -2.87 -26.85 61.68
N ASP A 250 -1.69 -26.82 61.05
CA ASP A 250 -0.47 -26.10 61.46
C ASP A 250 -0.65 -24.57 61.61
N PRO A 251 -0.25 -23.98 62.75
CA PRO A 251 -0.15 -22.53 62.94
C PRO A 251 0.64 -21.78 61.85
N HIS A 252 1.71 -22.35 61.29
CA HIS A 252 2.51 -21.70 60.26
C HIS A 252 1.73 -21.55 58.94
N GLU A 253 1.07 -22.61 58.46
CA GLU A 253 0.24 -22.53 57.25
C GLU A 253 -1.03 -21.69 57.46
N LYS A 254 -1.62 -21.71 58.66
CA LYS A 254 -2.72 -20.81 59.02
C LYS A 254 -2.30 -19.35 58.93
N TYR A 255 -1.10 -19.00 59.40
CA TYR A 255 -0.55 -17.65 59.22
C TYR A 255 -0.24 -17.36 57.76
N ARG A 256 0.33 -18.31 57.00
CA ARG A 256 0.63 -18.13 55.57
C ARG A 256 -0.65 -17.85 54.74
N LYS A 257 -1.74 -18.60 54.98
CA LYS A 257 -3.06 -18.38 54.35
C LYS A 257 -3.60 -16.97 54.65
N GLU A 258 -3.50 -16.53 55.89
CA GLU A 258 -3.98 -15.21 56.30
C GLU A 258 -3.07 -14.06 55.83
N VAL A 259 -1.74 -14.27 55.70
CA VAL A 259 -0.82 -13.32 55.06
C VAL A 259 -1.27 -13.08 53.62
N MET A 260 -1.50 -14.14 52.83
CA MET A 260 -1.96 -14.02 51.43
C MET A 260 -3.26 -13.20 51.31
N ARG A 261 -4.18 -13.32 52.27
CA ARG A 261 -5.47 -12.61 52.32
C ARG A 261 -5.34 -11.08 52.34
N TYR A 262 -4.22 -10.54 52.84
CA TYR A 262 -4.01 -9.10 53.00
C TYR A 262 -2.94 -8.48 52.09
N ILE A 263 -2.37 -9.26 51.17
CA ILE A 263 -1.41 -8.75 50.17
C ILE A 263 -2.14 -7.85 49.17
N ARG A 264 -1.59 -6.66 48.92
CA ARG A 264 -1.93 -5.83 47.76
C ARG A 264 -0.65 -5.28 47.16
N ARG A 265 -0.42 -5.49 45.86
CA ARG A 265 0.75 -5.01 45.08
C ARG A 265 2.15 -5.39 45.64
N GLY A 266 2.26 -6.43 46.47
CA GLY A 266 3.52 -6.83 47.12
C GLY A 266 3.81 -6.16 48.46
N GLU A 267 2.83 -5.44 49.01
CA GLU A 267 2.82 -4.89 50.35
C GLU A 267 1.62 -5.41 51.16
N LEU A 268 1.67 -5.22 52.48
CA LEU A 268 0.56 -5.52 53.40
C LEU A 268 -0.19 -4.22 53.72
N SER A 269 -1.51 -4.23 53.55
CA SER A 269 -2.35 -3.08 53.93
C SER A 269 -2.24 -2.78 55.43
N LEU A 270 -2.41 -1.52 55.85
CA LEU A 270 -2.27 -1.12 57.26
C LEU A 270 -3.27 -1.84 58.19
N VAL A 271 -4.48 -2.15 57.70
CA VAL A 271 -5.45 -3.00 58.42
C VAL A 271 -5.01 -4.47 58.44
N GLY A 272 -4.50 -4.98 57.31
CA GLY A 272 -3.93 -6.31 57.20
C GLY A 272 -2.78 -6.54 58.18
N ARG A 273 -1.83 -5.60 58.26
CA ARG A 273 -0.73 -5.61 59.25
C ARG A 273 -1.26 -5.79 60.67
N ARG A 274 -2.28 -5.02 61.08
CA ARG A 274 -2.89 -5.13 62.41
C ARG A 274 -3.60 -6.46 62.65
N THR A 275 -4.25 -7.00 61.63
CA THR A 275 -4.91 -8.31 61.71
C THR A 275 -3.88 -9.43 61.80
N LEU A 276 -2.77 -9.30 61.09
CA LEU A 276 -1.62 -10.22 61.14
C LEU A 276 -0.87 -10.13 62.48
N ASP A 277 -0.65 -8.94 63.05
CA ASP A 277 -0.09 -8.79 64.40
C ASP A 277 -0.94 -9.56 65.45
N TRP A 278 -2.27 -9.55 65.29
CA TRP A 278 -3.19 -10.32 66.14
C TRP A 278 -3.14 -11.83 65.85
N LYS A 279 -3.26 -12.24 64.58
CA LYS A 279 -3.19 -13.66 64.14
C LYS A 279 -1.85 -14.31 64.48
N GLN A 280 -0.75 -13.57 64.43
CA GLN A 280 0.56 -14.00 64.90
C GLN A 280 0.49 -14.42 66.37
N THR A 281 -0.16 -13.59 67.20
CA THR A 281 -0.31 -13.80 68.65
C THR A 281 -1.24 -14.96 68.96
N GLU A 282 -2.37 -15.06 68.25
CA GLU A 282 -3.34 -16.17 68.33
C GLU A 282 -2.72 -17.53 67.98
N LEU A 283 -1.85 -17.55 66.95
CA LEU A 283 -1.17 -18.74 66.44
C LEU A 283 0.19 -19.00 67.13
N GLY A 284 0.58 -18.20 68.13
CA GLY A 284 1.78 -18.41 68.95
C GLY A 284 3.13 -18.20 68.24
N LEU A 285 3.14 -17.50 67.10
CA LEU A 285 4.33 -17.33 66.26
C LEU A 285 5.26 -16.21 66.75
N SER A 286 6.57 -16.42 66.67
CA SER A 286 7.54 -15.34 66.96
C SER A 286 7.64 -14.36 65.79
N SER A 287 7.97 -13.09 66.07
CA SER A 287 7.97 -12.03 65.06
C SER A 287 9.04 -12.23 63.96
N SER A 288 10.08 -13.03 64.20
CA SER A 288 11.05 -13.44 63.18
C SER A 288 10.48 -14.51 62.25
N GLN A 289 9.75 -15.50 62.77
CA GLN A 289 9.04 -16.50 61.95
C GLN A 289 7.93 -15.84 61.12
N ALA A 290 7.13 -14.98 61.74
CA ALA A 290 6.07 -14.23 61.06
C ALA A 290 6.64 -13.37 59.92
N LYS A 291 7.70 -12.60 60.18
CA LYS A 291 8.35 -11.79 59.13
C LYS A 291 9.00 -12.63 58.03
N ALA A 292 9.60 -13.78 58.36
CA ALA A 292 10.16 -14.67 57.35
C ALA A 292 9.08 -15.18 56.38
N ILE A 293 7.90 -15.58 56.90
CA ILE A 293 6.74 -15.98 56.09
C ILE A 293 6.22 -14.78 55.27
N GLU A 294 6.15 -13.58 55.85
CA GLU A 294 5.71 -12.38 55.13
C GLU A 294 6.65 -12.03 53.96
N ASP A 295 7.97 -11.96 54.17
CA ASP A 295 8.92 -11.64 53.09
C ASP A 295 9.02 -12.77 52.03
N GLU A 296 8.91 -14.05 52.43
CA GLU A 296 8.77 -15.21 51.53
C GLU A 296 7.56 -15.07 50.59
N VAL A 297 6.38 -14.78 51.16
CA VAL A 297 5.13 -14.74 50.40
C VAL A 297 4.99 -13.43 49.61
N LEU A 298 5.51 -12.30 50.07
CA LEU A 298 5.39 -11.00 49.40
C LEU A 298 6.32 -10.84 48.18
N GLU A 299 7.52 -11.42 48.19
CA GLU A 299 8.53 -11.17 47.15
C GLU A 299 8.06 -11.55 45.72
N PRO A 300 7.36 -12.67 45.46
CA PRO A 300 6.79 -12.95 44.14
C PRO A 300 5.82 -11.86 43.64
N TYR A 301 5.07 -11.22 44.53
CA TYR A 301 4.16 -10.12 44.17
C TYR A 301 4.92 -8.81 43.91
N ARG A 302 5.97 -8.52 44.69
CA ARG A 302 6.88 -7.37 44.46
C ARG A 302 7.55 -7.48 43.08
N GLN A 303 7.98 -8.69 42.69
CA GLN A 303 8.57 -8.95 41.38
C GLN A 303 7.56 -8.77 40.23
N ARG A 304 6.32 -9.27 40.39
CA ARG A 304 5.23 -9.03 39.43
C ARG A 304 4.91 -7.53 39.29
N PHE A 305 4.87 -6.77 40.38
CA PHE A 305 4.65 -5.32 40.33
C PHE A 305 5.79 -4.58 39.59
N ARG A 306 7.05 -4.95 39.82
CA ARG A 306 8.21 -4.43 39.06
C ARG A 306 8.22 -4.85 37.57
N ALA A 307 7.57 -5.96 37.21
CA ALA A 307 7.36 -6.32 35.81
C ALA A 307 6.29 -5.44 35.16
N LYS A 308 5.14 -5.26 35.82
CA LYS A 308 4.05 -4.36 35.41
C LYS A 308 4.53 -2.93 35.16
N LEU A 309 5.32 -2.35 36.07
CA LEU A 309 5.89 -1.00 35.89
C LEU A 309 6.79 -0.89 34.64
N ARG A 310 7.61 -1.91 34.33
CA ARG A 310 8.47 -1.91 33.13
C ARG A 310 7.67 -2.10 31.84
N GLN A 311 6.58 -2.87 31.88
CA GLN A 311 5.67 -3.03 30.75
C GLN A 311 4.98 -1.69 30.41
N TYR A 312 4.61 -0.90 31.42
CA TYR A 312 4.10 0.46 31.22
C TYR A 312 5.17 1.42 30.70
N GLU A 313 6.39 1.39 31.27
CA GLU A 313 7.53 2.20 30.80
C GLU A 313 7.86 1.94 29.32
N GLN A 314 7.83 0.68 28.91
CA GLN A 314 8.01 0.29 27.52
C GLN A 314 6.86 0.82 26.64
N ALA A 315 5.60 0.54 26.97
CA ALA A 315 4.47 1.00 26.16
C ALA A 315 4.43 2.53 26.00
N PHE A 316 4.69 3.28 27.06
CA PHE A 316 4.78 4.75 27.02
C PHE A 316 5.93 5.24 26.13
N SER A 317 7.07 4.53 26.13
CA SER A 317 8.21 4.83 25.26
C SER A 317 7.89 4.52 23.79
N ASP A 318 7.30 3.36 23.51
CA ASP A 318 6.99 2.90 22.15
C ASP A 318 5.94 3.80 21.49
N LEU A 319 4.91 4.25 22.22
CA LEU A 319 3.93 5.23 21.73
C LEU A 319 4.54 6.60 21.42
N LEU A 320 5.44 7.11 22.28
CA LEU A 320 6.18 8.35 21.99
C LEU A 320 7.05 8.22 20.74
N LEU A 321 7.70 7.07 20.54
CA LEU A 321 8.53 6.80 19.36
C LEU A 321 7.71 6.67 18.07
N HIS A 322 6.50 6.10 18.13
CA HIS A 322 5.63 5.93 16.97
C HIS A 322 4.84 7.19 16.59
N HIS A 323 4.26 7.91 17.56
CA HIS A 323 3.33 9.01 17.30
C HIS A 323 3.95 10.41 17.44
N GLY A 324 5.17 10.52 17.99
CA GLY A 324 5.88 11.80 18.14
C GLY A 324 5.37 12.68 19.30
N ALA A 325 4.16 12.43 19.79
CA ALA A 325 3.60 12.97 21.01
C ALA A 325 2.49 12.02 21.52
N ILE A 326 2.27 11.96 22.83
CA ILE A 326 1.14 11.22 23.41
C ILE A 326 -0.17 11.97 23.14
N SER A 327 -0.97 11.45 22.21
CA SER A 327 -2.32 11.91 21.87
C SER A 327 -3.35 11.56 22.97
N GLU A 328 -4.59 12.05 22.87
CA GLU A 328 -5.64 11.67 23.83
C GLU A 328 -6.12 10.21 23.64
N GLU A 329 -5.94 9.63 22.44
CA GLU A 329 -6.16 8.20 22.18
C GLU A 329 -5.07 7.39 22.90
N ASP A 330 -3.79 7.77 22.74
CA ASP A 330 -2.67 7.19 23.50
C ASP A 330 -2.84 7.30 25.01
N ARG A 331 -3.34 8.45 25.54
CA ARG A 331 -3.63 8.59 26.97
C ARG A 331 -4.76 7.67 27.42
N THR A 332 -5.70 7.37 26.55
CA THR A 332 -6.81 6.45 26.85
C THR A 332 -6.29 5.02 26.90
N ASP A 333 -5.48 4.61 25.92
CA ASP A 333 -4.85 3.28 25.92
C ASP A 333 -3.84 3.11 27.05
N LEU A 334 -3.08 4.13 27.41
CA LEU A 334 -2.24 4.14 28.62
C LEU A 334 -3.07 4.07 29.90
N GLN A 335 -4.24 4.71 29.97
CA GLN A 335 -5.15 4.57 31.12
C GLN A 335 -5.81 3.18 31.18
N ASN A 336 -6.08 2.55 30.04
CA ASN A 336 -6.57 1.18 29.95
C ASN A 336 -5.48 0.20 30.40
N LEU A 337 -4.27 0.32 29.86
CA LEU A 337 -3.10 -0.46 30.27
C LEU A 337 -2.74 -0.25 31.75
N GLN A 338 -2.87 0.97 32.27
CA GLN A 338 -2.70 1.26 33.71
C GLN A 338 -3.69 0.47 34.56
N GLN A 339 -4.95 0.34 34.12
CA GLN A 339 -5.98 -0.45 34.79
C GLN A 339 -5.73 -1.97 34.67
N GLU A 340 -5.41 -2.49 33.49
CA GLU A 340 -5.06 -3.91 33.28
C GLU A 340 -3.82 -4.32 34.10
N LEU A 341 -2.81 -3.45 34.16
CA LEU A 341 -1.62 -3.64 34.99
C LEU A 341 -1.87 -3.34 36.48
N GLU A 342 -3.09 -3.00 36.90
CA GLU A 342 -3.48 -2.65 38.28
C GLU A 342 -2.61 -1.54 38.91
N LEU A 343 -2.01 -0.68 38.09
CA LEU A 343 -1.16 0.45 38.52
C LEU A 343 -2.04 1.66 38.87
N ARG A 344 -1.53 2.59 39.67
CA ARG A 344 -2.12 3.93 39.83
C ARG A 344 -1.34 4.94 39.01
N LYS A 345 -1.96 6.07 38.73
CA LYS A 345 -1.30 7.29 38.23
C LYS A 345 -0.13 7.74 39.10
N GLU A 346 -0.20 7.57 40.43
CA GLU A 346 0.94 7.78 41.34
C GLU A 346 2.15 6.91 41.00
N ASP A 347 1.91 5.67 40.56
CA ASP A 347 2.94 4.68 40.27
C ASP A 347 3.57 4.90 38.87
N THR A 348 2.86 5.58 37.96
CA THR A 348 3.29 5.83 36.56
C THR A 348 3.83 7.23 36.29
N LEU A 349 3.35 8.27 36.98
CA LEU A 349 3.78 9.67 36.77
C LEU A 349 5.33 9.88 36.76
N PRO A 350 6.13 9.22 37.63
CA PRO A 350 7.59 9.35 37.58
C PRO A 350 8.23 8.75 36.32
N ILE A 351 7.58 7.73 35.73
CA ILE A 351 8.01 7.08 34.49
C ILE A 351 7.66 7.99 33.30
N GLU A 352 6.42 8.46 33.24
CA GLU A 352 5.93 9.36 32.20
C GLU A 352 6.80 10.62 32.07
N ALA A 353 7.07 11.29 33.20
CA ALA A 353 7.90 12.49 33.24
C ALA A 353 9.37 12.23 32.85
N LYS A 354 9.92 11.06 33.18
CA LYS A 354 11.28 10.65 32.79
C LYS A 354 11.38 10.46 31.27
N VAL A 355 10.47 9.67 30.69
CA VAL A 355 10.52 9.29 29.27
C VAL A 355 10.18 10.48 28.37
N ASP A 356 9.18 11.30 28.73
CA ASP A 356 8.82 12.52 28.00
C ASP A 356 9.99 13.52 27.93
N ALA A 357 10.73 13.70 29.04
CA ALA A 357 11.94 14.52 29.06
C ALA A 357 13.06 13.97 28.16
N GLN A 358 13.28 12.66 28.17
CA GLN A 358 14.27 12.00 27.29
C GLN A 358 13.89 12.12 25.82
N PHE A 359 12.60 11.94 25.49
CA PHE A 359 12.08 12.06 24.14
C PHE A 359 12.20 13.49 23.59
N LYS A 360 11.81 14.50 24.38
CA LYS A 360 11.95 15.93 24.00
C LYS A 360 13.40 16.33 23.75
N ALA A 361 14.34 15.84 24.56
CA ALA A 361 15.77 16.05 24.34
C ALA A 361 16.25 15.42 23.02
N ARG A 362 15.80 14.20 22.67
CA ARG A 362 16.12 13.54 21.39
C ARG A 362 15.53 14.28 20.19
N GLN A 363 14.28 14.77 20.28
CA GLN A 363 13.67 15.58 19.22
C GLN A 363 14.42 16.90 18.99
N GLN A 364 14.83 17.60 20.05
CA GLN A 364 15.61 18.83 19.90
C GLN A 364 17.00 18.58 19.27
N LYS A 365 17.65 17.46 19.61
CA LYS A 365 18.88 16.99 18.95
C LYS A 365 18.64 16.72 17.46
N LEU A 366 17.60 15.97 17.10
CA LEU A 366 17.23 15.68 15.70
C LEU A 366 16.97 16.96 14.88
N GLN A 367 16.21 17.91 15.41
CA GLN A 367 15.96 19.20 14.75
C GLN A 367 17.25 20.03 14.57
N THR A 368 18.18 19.95 15.53
CA THR A 368 19.49 20.61 15.42
C THR A 368 20.32 19.99 14.28
N TYR A 369 20.29 18.66 14.13
CA TYR A 369 20.93 17.98 13.02
C TYR A 369 20.26 18.29 11.67
N GLU A 370 18.92 18.27 11.62
CA GLU A 370 18.14 18.58 10.41
C GLU A 370 18.49 19.97 9.85
N GLN A 371 18.58 20.99 10.71
CA GLN A 371 18.96 22.33 10.29
C GLN A 371 20.40 22.38 9.75
N ALA A 372 21.36 21.74 10.44
CA ALA A 372 22.74 21.70 10.00
C ALA A 372 22.94 20.92 8.68
N PHE A 373 22.22 19.81 8.49
CA PHE A 373 22.25 19.02 7.26
C PHE A 373 21.62 19.79 6.09
N LEU A 374 20.48 20.45 6.33
CA LEU A 374 19.82 21.30 5.34
C LEU A 374 20.67 22.53 4.97
N GLU A 375 21.38 23.14 5.92
CA GLU A 375 22.33 24.21 5.63
C GLU A 375 23.53 23.68 4.83
N ALA A 376 24.13 22.56 5.24
CA ALA A 376 25.26 21.96 4.54
C ALA A 376 24.91 21.60 3.08
N ILE A 377 23.73 21.04 2.82
CA ILE A 377 23.25 20.72 1.46
C ILE A 377 22.95 21.98 0.64
N HIS A 378 22.50 23.08 1.25
CA HIS A 378 22.37 24.36 0.56
C HIS A 378 23.72 25.04 0.27
N GLN A 379 24.76 24.76 1.06
CA GLN A 379 26.13 25.26 0.82
C GLN A 379 26.89 24.43 -0.24
N GLU A 380 26.71 23.10 -0.26
CA GLU A 380 27.46 22.19 -1.13
C GLU A 380 26.62 20.94 -1.49
N TYR A 381 26.31 20.76 -2.77
CA TYR A 381 25.66 19.53 -3.27
C TYR A 381 26.33 18.99 -4.55
N PRO A 382 26.64 17.67 -4.62
CA PRO A 382 26.60 16.69 -3.52
C PRO A 382 27.65 17.04 -2.45
N LEU A 383 27.33 16.77 -1.18
CA LEU A 383 28.19 17.13 -0.04
C LEU A 383 29.65 16.69 -0.24
N GLY A 384 30.59 17.58 0.07
CA GLY A 384 32.01 17.30 0.09
C GLY A 384 32.41 16.50 1.34
N GLN A 385 33.63 15.97 1.35
CA GLN A 385 34.10 15.17 2.49
C GLN A 385 34.26 16.03 3.76
N THR A 386 34.61 17.31 3.63
CA THR A 386 34.67 18.25 4.75
C THR A 386 33.30 18.39 5.43
N LYS A 387 32.23 18.60 4.65
CA LYS A 387 30.87 18.71 5.18
C LYS A 387 30.34 17.40 5.77
N ARG A 388 30.63 16.24 5.15
CA ARG A 388 30.37 14.94 5.79
C ARG A 388 31.07 14.79 7.14
N ASN A 389 32.33 15.19 7.24
CA ASN A 389 33.08 15.13 8.50
C ASN A 389 32.54 16.11 9.58
N GLU A 390 32.14 17.33 9.18
CA GLU A 390 31.48 18.30 10.08
C GLU A 390 30.18 17.74 10.65
N LEU A 391 29.31 17.19 9.78
CA LEU A 391 28.05 16.55 10.16
C LEU A 391 28.27 15.32 11.05
N GLN A 392 29.27 14.48 10.76
CA GLN A 392 29.57 13.31 11.58
C GLN A 392 30.15 13.67 12.96
N GLN A 393 30.86 14.80 13.10
CA GLN A 393 31.21 15.35 14.42
C GLN A 393 29.98 15.90 15.15
N LEU A 394 29.01 16.49 14.44
CA LEU A 394 27.76 16.94 15.04
C LEU A 394 26.91 15.77 15.56
N LEU A 395 26.84 14.63 14.84
CA LEU A 395 26.20 13.40 15.34
C LEU A 395 26.80 12.95 16.68
N LEU A 396 28.13 12.92 16.77
CA LEU A 396 28.86 12.56 18.00
C LEU A 396 28.62 13.56 19.14
N GLN A 397 28.52 14.86 18.86
CA GLN A 397 28.20 15.89 19.85
C GLN A 397 26.73 15.84 20.32
N LEU A 398 25.82 15.44 19.44
CA LEU A 398 24.40 15.28 19.75
C LEU A 398 24.05 13.90 20.32
N GLU A 399 25.00 12.97 20.39
CA GLU A 399 24.78 11.57 20.80
C GLU A 399 23.67 10.88 19.98
N LEU A 400 23.64 11.15 18.66
CA LEU A 400 22.74 10.52 17.69
C LEU A 400 23.49 9.44 16.91
N GLY A 401 22.83 8.32 16.61
CA GLY A 401 23.36 7.27 15.73
C GLY A 401 22.95 7.47 14.27
N ASP A 402 23.65 6.81 13.34
CA ASP A 402 23.40 6.95 11.90
C ASP A 402 21.94 6.63 11.51
N VAL A 403 21.32 5.67 12.21
CA VAL A 403 19.91 5.27 12.03
C VAL A 403 18.93 6.38 12.43
N ASP A 404 19.27 7.23 13.40
CA ASP A 404 18.40 8.32 13.86
C ASP A 404 18.18 9.40 12.79
N VAL A 405 19.19 9.60 11.92
CA VAL A 405 19.19 10.69 10.94
C VAL A 405 18.97 10.23 9.50
N ALA A 406 19.13 8.94 9.19
CA ALA A 406 19.00 8.40 7.84
C ALA A 406 17.70 8.81 7.11
N LEU A 407 16.57 8.93 7.84
CA LEU A 407 15.29 9.40 7.28
C LEU A 407 15.33 10.89 6.89
N ILE A 408 15.95 11.73 7.73
CA ILE A 408 16.14 13.17 7.51
C ILE A 408 17.05 13.36 6.29
N GLU A 409 18.20 12.67 6.28
CA GLU A 409 19.16 12.75 5.19
C GLU A 409 18.57 12.30 3.85
N THR A 410 17.88 11.15 3.83
CA THR A 410 17.27 10.59 2.61
C THR A 410 16.22 11.54 2.03
N ARG A 411 15.34 12.11 2.87
CA ARG A 411 14.30 13.07 2.44
C ARG A 411 14.93 14.32 1.82
N ILE A 412 15.84 14.97 2.53
CA ILE A 412 16.43 16.25 2.10
C ILE A 412 17.33 16.04 0.87
N THR A 413 18.05 14.92 0.78
CA THR A 413 18.83 14.54 -0.40
C THR A 413 17.92 14.32 -1.61
N ALA A 414 16.82 13.56 -1.47
CA ALA A 414 15.89 13.31 -2.56
C ALA A 414 15.19 14.59 -3.07
N GLU A 415 14.85 15.51 -2.17
CA GLU A 415 14.34 16.84 -2.51
C GLU A 415 15.39 17.67 -3.28
N MET A 416 16.64 17.70 -2.82
CA MET A 416 17.71 18.45 -3.47
C MET A 416 18.10 17.86 -4.83
N GLU A 417 18.11 16.53 -4.98
CA GLU A 417 18.25 15.89 -6.29
C GLU A 417 17.12 16.29 -7.24
N ARG A 418 15.87 16.35 -6.75
CA ARG A 418 14.73 16.79 -7.58
C ARG A 418 14.91 18.23 -8.03
N TYR A 419 15.41 19.11 -7.15
CA TYR A 419 15.73 20.50 -7.50
C TYR A 419 16.81 20.58 -8.60
N HIS A 420 17.90 19.81 -8.47
CA HIS A 420 18.97 19.74 -9.47
C HIS A 420 18.51 19.12 -10.81
N ARG A 421 17.65 18.10 -10.78
CA ARG A 421 17.00 17.56 -12.00
C ARG A 421 16.15 18.63 -12.68
N ASN A 422 15.36 19.39 -11.91
CA ASN A 422 14.52 20.47 -12.43
C ASN A 422 15.37 21.61 -13.04
N LEU A 423 16.48 22.02 -12.40
CA LEU A 423 17.43 22.98 -12.97
C LEU A 423 17.99 22.51 -14.32
N LYS A 424 18.33 21.22 -14.45
CA LYS A 424 18.82 20.64 -15.71
C LYS A 424 17.75 20.64 -16.81
N VAL A 425 16.49 20.35 -16.47
CA VAL A 425 15.35 20.44 -17.39
C VAL A 425 15.15 21.89 -17.85
N TYR A 426 15.16 22.86 -16.93
CA TYR A 426 15.05 24.28 -17.28
C TYR A 426 16.20 24.73 -18.19
N GLN A 427 17.44 24.34 -17.89
CA GLN A 427 18.61 24.63 -18.74
C GLN A 427 18.40 24.11 -20.18
N GLN A 428 17.84 22.92 -20.34
CA GLN A 428 17.54 22.34 -21.66
C GLN A 428 16.44 23.12 -22.40
N SER A 429 15.34 23.44 -21.72
CA SER A 429 14.24 24.23 -22.32
C SER A 429 14.66 25.65 -22.68
N PHE A 430 15.45 26.32 -21.84
CA PHE A 430 15.99 27.65 -22.13
C PHE A 430 16.98 27.63 -23.31
N ALA A 431 17.87 26.64 -23.36
CA ALA A 431 18.78 26.46 -24.49
C ALA A 431 18.03 26.18 -25.81
N ALA A 432 16.98 25.36 -25.77
CA ALA A 432 16.13 25.09 -26.93
C ALA A 432 15.37 26.34 -27.39
N ALA A 433 14.77 27.09 -26.46
CA ALA A 433 14.02 28.31 -26.77
C ALA A 433 14.90 29.40 -27.43
N ILE A 434 16.16 29.56 -27.00
CA ILE A 434 17.08 30.50 -27.67
C ILE A 434 17.57 29.97 -29.02
N GLN A 435 17.77 28.66 -29.18
CA GLN A 435 18.10 28.07 -30.49
C GLN A 435 16.92 28.16 -31.49
N GLU A 436 15.68 28.14 -31.01
CA GLU A 436 14.48 28.42 -31.79
C GLU A 436 14.37 29.91 -32.18
N GLN A 437 14.60 30.83 -31.23
CA GLN A 437 14.46 32.27 -31.47
C GLN A 437 15.36 33.13 -30.56
N PHE A 438 16.26 33.91 -31.16
CA PHE A 438 17.03 34.96 -30.46
C PHE A 438 16.98 36.30 -31.20
N PRO A 439 16.76 37.44 -30.50
CA PRO A 439 16.39 37.55 -29.09
C PRO A 439 15.01 36.95 -28.81
N LEU A 440 14.82 36.40 -27.60
CA LEU A 440 13.53 35.83 -27.18
C LEU A 440 12.42 36.88 -27.27
N THR A 441 11.21 36.45 -27.64
CA THR A 441 9.99 37.25 -27.56
C THR A 441 9.45 37.30 -26.13
N ASP A 442 8.60 38.29 -25.81
CA ASP A 442 7.95 38.37 -24.50
C ASP A 442 7.02 37.18 -24.22
N ALA A 443 6.41 36.61 -25.27
CA ALA A 443 5.65 35.36 -25.17
C ALA A 443 6.54 34.19 -24.72
N LYS A 444 7.71 33.98 -25.36
CA LYS A 444 8.63 32.91 -24.97
C LYS A 444 9.26 33.15 -23.59
N ARG A 445 9.52 34.41 -23.21
CA ARG A 445 9.91 34.77 -21.83
C ARG A 445 8.82 34.46 -20.80
N HIS A 446 7.54 34.59 -21.15
CA HIS A 446 6.43 34.23 -20.26
C HIS A 446 6.33 32.71 -20.11
N GLU A 447 6.36 31.96 -21.21
CA GLU A 447 6.34 30.49 -21.24
C GLU A 447 7.47 29.90 -20.36
N LEU A 448 8.69 30.43 -20.50
CA LEU A 448 9.84 30.03 -19.68
C LEU A 448 9.63 30.34 -18.19
N ARG A 449 9.13 31.52 -17.82
CA ARG A 449 8.83 31.86 -16.41
C ARG A 449 7.73 30.99 -15.80
N GLU A 450 6.71 30.65 -16.58
CA GLU A 450 5.65 29.73 -16.17
C GLU A 450 6.23 28.31 -15.96
N GLN A 451 7.10 27.85 -16.86
CA GLN A 451 7.84 26.60 -16.69
C GLN A 451 8.76 26.63 -15.46
N GLN A 452 9.45 27.74 -15.20
CA GLN A 452 10.31 27.95 -14.02
C GLN A 452 9.52 27.77 -12.72
N GLN A 453 8.32 28.40 -12.64
CA GLN A 453 7.42 28.29 -11.50
C GLN A 453 6.87 26.87 -11.34
N ASN A 454 6.45 26.23 -12.43
CA ASN A 454 5.99 24.84 -12.43
C ASN A 454 7.09 23.83 -12.02
N LEU A 455 8.36 24.16 -12.28
CA LEU A 455 9.53 23.41 -11.82
C LEU A 455 9.98 23.79 -10.38
N GLY A 456 9.36 24.80 -9.77
CA GLY A 456 9.66 25.27 -8.41
C GLY A 456 11.01 25.98 -8.25
N LEU A 457 11.58 26.53 -9.32
CA LEU A 457 12.95 27.05 -9.35
C LEU A 457 13.02 28.54 -8.99
N LYS A 458 14.05 28.93 -8.23
CA LYS A 458 14.30 30.33 -7.82
C LYS A 458 15.09 31.09 -8.89
N ASP A 459 14.74 32.37 -9.09
CA ASP A 459 15.42 33.27 -10.04
C ASP A 459 16.94 33.32 -9.86
N ILE A 460 17.43 33.23 -8.62
CA ILE A 460 18.86 33.31 -8.28
C ILE A 460 19.68 32.12 -8.78
N ASP A 461 19.07 30.93 -8.88
CA ASP A 461 19.71 29.70 -9.37
C ASP A 461 19.63 29.61 -10.90
N VAL A 462 18.62 30.27 -11.47
CA VAL A 462 18.30 30.29 -12.91
C VAL A 462 19.09 31.37 -13.66
N ALA A 463 19.18 32.59 -13.12
CA ALA A 463 19.83 33.71 -13.81
C ALA A 463 21.29 33.45 -14.25
N PRO A 464 22.15 32.71 -13.51
CA PRO A 464 23.49 32.35 -14.00
C PRO A 464 23.47 31.41 -15.22
N ILE A 465 22.47 30.53 -15.30
CA ILE A 465 22.27 29.63 -16.43
C ILE A 465 21.84 30.43 -17.66
N GLU A 466 20.84 31.31 -17.49
CA GLU A 466 20.32 32.17 -18.55
C GLU A 466 21.40 33.11 -19.11
N ALA A 467 22.15 33.78 -18.22
CA ALA A 467 23.21 34.70 -18.59
C ALA A 467 24.33 34.00 -19.38
N ARG A 468 24.75 32.79 -18.95
CA ARG A 468 25.78 32.01 -19.64
C ARG A 468 25.33 31.62 -21.05
N ILE A 469 24.14 31.04 -21.20
CA ILE A 469 23.61 30.59 -22.50
C ILE A 469 23.40 31.78 -23.45
N THR A 470 22.88 32.91 -22.93
CA THR A 470 22.73 34.15 -23.68
C THR A 470 24.09 34.63 -24.19
N THR A 471 25.10 34.71 -23.32
CA THR A 471 26.47 35.13 -23.66
C THR A 471 27.12 34.19 -24.69
N GLU A 472 26.94 32.87 -24.56
CA GLU A 472 27.45 31.88 -25.53
C GLU A 472 26.88 32.10 -26.93
N ILE A 473 25.61 32.53 -27.04
CA ILE A 473 24.90 32.70 -28.30
C ILE A 473 25.11 34.10 -28.90
N GLU A 474 25.21 35.15 -28.09
CA GLU A 474 25.66 36.48 -28.54
C GLU A 474 27.07 36.43 -29.14
N ASN A 475 28.01 35.72 -28.50
CA ASN A 475 29.34 35.47 -29.05
C ASN A 475 29.29 34.68 -30.37
N TYR A 476 28.31 33.78 -30.55
CA TYR A 476 28.13 33.05 -31.79
C TYR A 476 27.59 33.93 -32.93
N GLN A 477 26.62 34.79 -32.64
CA GLN A 477 26.10 35.77 -33.61
C GLN A 477 27.19 36.77 -34.02
N GLN A 478 28.02 37.24 -33.10
CA GLN A 478 29.14 38.13 -33.43
C GLN A 478 30.14 37.46 -34.41
N LYS A 479 30.37 36.16 -34.30
CA LYS A 479 31.21 35.39 -35.24
C LYS A 479 30.54 35.23 -36.61
N LEU A 480 29.23 34.99 -36.66
CA LEU A 480 28.46 34.96 -37.91
C LEU A 480 28.52 36.32 -38.62
N ASP A 481 28.41 37.43 -37.89
CA ASP A 481 28.57 38.78 -38.44
C ASP A 481 30.01 39.06 -38.92
N GLN A 482 31.04 38.62 -38.19
CA GLN A 482 32.44 38.72 -38.64
C GLN A 482 32.65 37.98 -39.98
N TYR A 483 32.10 36.77 -40.12
CA TYR A 483 32.15 36.01 -41.37
C TYR A 483 31.32 36.66 -42.49
N ARG A 484 30.12 37.14 -42.19
CA ARG A 484 29.26 37.91 -43.11
C ARG A 484 29.99 39.15 -43.65
N GLN A 485 30.68 39.90 -42.80
CA GLN A 485 31.50 41.03 -43.25
C GLN A 485 32.73 40.60 -44.05
N ALA A 486 33.39 39.49 -43.69
CA ALA A 486 34.48 38.93 -44.49
C ALA A 486 34.01 38.55 -45.91
N PHE A 487 32.86 37.88 -46.04
CA PHE A 487 32.26 37.52 -47.33
C PHE A 487 31.81 38.76 -48.13
N ILE A 488 31.18 39.75 -47.47
CA ILE A 488 30.82 41.05 -48.09
C ILE A 488 32.06 41.75 -48.64
N ASN A 489 33.15 41.81 -47.88
CA ASN A 489 34.39 42.48 -48.31
C ASN A 489 35.10 41.72 -49.43
N ALA A 490 35.12 40.38 -49.34
CA ALA A 490 35.74 39.50 -50.33
C ALA A 490 35.04 39.50 -51.70
N THR A 491 33.74 39.76 -51.72
CA THR A 491 32.90 39.83 -52.94
C THR A 491 32.57 41.26 -53.38
N GLN A 492 32.78 42.23 -52.48
CA GLN A 492 32.25 43.60 -52.54
C GLN A 492 30.73 43.68 -52.79
N ARG A 493 29.98 42.57 -52.56
CA ARG A 493 28.60 42.33 -53.05
C ARG A 493 28.40 42.42 -54.58
N ARG A 494 29.48 42.55 -55.37
CA ARG A 494 29.44 42.75 -56.83
C ARG A 494 29.99 41.56 -57.62
N TYR A 495 30.91 40.80 -57.03
CA TYR A 495 31.70 39.76 -57.70
C TYR A 495 31.59 38.40 -57.02
N GLN A 496 31.55 37.33 -57.81
CA GLN A 496 31.66 35.97 -57.28
C GLN A 496 33.08 35.73 -56.73
N PRO A 497 33.24 35.08 -55.56
CA PRO A 497 34.56 34.86 -54.97
C PRO A 497 35.35 33.84 -55.80
N SER A 498 36.59 34.20 -56.17
CA SER A 498 37.52 33.30 -56.87
C SER A 498 37.98 32.16 -55.96
N ASP A 499 38.55 31.09 -56.53
CA ASP A 499 38.87 29.88 -55.76
C ASP A 499 39.91 30.11 -54.64
N THR A 500 40.86 31.04 -54.85
CA THR A 500 41.77 31.52 -53.79
C THR A 500 41.00 32.19 -52.65
N VAL A 501 40.03 33.04 -52.99
CA VAL A 501 39.19 33.77 -52.01
C VAL A 501 38.24 32.82 -51.28
N ARG A 502 37.65 31.84 -51.98
CA ARG A 502 36.85 30.76 -51.38
C ARG A 502 37.66 29.95 -50.37
N THR A 503 38.90 29.61 -50.70
CA THR A 503 39.82 28.92 -49.78
C THR A 503 40.07 29.74 -48.52
N GLN A 504 40.29 31.06 -48.65
CA GLN A 504 40.48 31.96 -47.52
C GLN A 504 39.21 32.15 -46.67
N LEU A 505 38.03 32.20 -47.30
CA LEU A 505 36.73 32.25 -46.60
C LEU A 505 36.46 30.94 -45.85
N GLN A 506 36.77 29.79 -46.45
CA GLN A 506 36.64 28.49 -45.79
C GLN A 506 37.54 28.41 -44.54
N GLN A 507 38.81 28.82 -44.65
CA GLN A 507 39.72 28.95 -43.49
C GLN A 507 39.16 29.92 -42.43
N THR A 508 38.55 31.03 -42.83
CA THR A 508 37.93 32.01 -41.92
C THR A 508 36.74 31.38 -41.16
N SER A 509 35.86 30.64 -41.84
CA SER A 509 34.74 29.94 -41.20
C SER A 509 35.19 28.88 -40.19
N GLN A 510 36.28 28.17 -40.50
CA GLN A 510 36.90 27.18 -39.60
C GLN A 510 37.56 27.85 -38.38
N ALA A 511 38.30 28.94 -38.58
CA ALA A 511 38.94 29.70 -37.50
C ALA A 511 37.92 30.33 -36.52
N LEU A 512 36.75 30.73 -37.02
CA LEU A 512 35.63 31.22 -36.20
C LEU A 512 34.82 30.08 -35.53
N ALA A 513 35.03 28.82 -35.92
CA ALA A 513 34.25 27.64 -35.53
C ALA A 513 32.75 27.77 -35.84
N LEU A 514 32.43 28.20 -37.07
CA LEU A 514 31.06 28.31 -37.56
C LEU A 514 30.52 26.98 -38.11
N LYS A 515 29.19 26.81 -38.08
CA LYS A 515 28.50 25.62 -38.62
C LYS A 515 28.26 25.82 -40.12
N GLU A 516 28.41 24.75 -40.88
CA GLU A 516 28.25 24.74 -42.34
C GLU A 516 26.86 25.21 -42.86
N PRO A 517 25.71 24.93 -42.20
CA PRO A 517 24.42 25.47 -42.62
C PRO A 517 24.34 27.00 -42.50
N ASP A 518 24.82 27.55 -41.39
CA ASP A 518 24.76 28.99 -41.09
C ASP A 518 25.67 29.78 -42.03
N VAL A 519 26.85 29.23 -42.34
CA VAL A 519 27.75 29.71 -43.39
C VAL A 519 27.04 29.73 -44.74
N ARG A 520 26.47 28.61 -45.19
CA ARG A 520 25.77 28.53 -46.49
C ARG A 520 24.57 29.47 -46.60
N ALA A 521 23.87 29.75 -45.50
CA ALA A 521 22.79 30.73 -45.49
C ALA A 521 23.31 32.16 -45.77
N ILE A 522 24.41 32.55 -45.12
CA ILE A 522 25.08 33.85 -45.35
C ILE A 522 25.60 33.94 -46.79
N GLU A 523 26.30 32.90 -47.28
CA GLU A 523 26.82 32.87 -48.65
C GLU A 523 25.68 32.98 -49.67
N SER A 524 24.60 32.19 -49.51
CA SER A 524 23.45 32.18 -50.44
C SER A 524 22.72 33.52 -50.51
N GLU A 525 22.52 34.19 -49.38
CA GLU A 525 21.91 35.52 -49.31
C GLU A 525 22.73 36.56 -50.11
N ILE A 526 24.05 36.55 -49.95
CA ILE A 526 24.94 37.53 -50.59
C ILE A 526 25.17 37.17 -52.07
N THR A 527 25.31 35.88 -52.40
CA THR A 527 25.34 35.38 -53.79
C THR A 527 24.08 35.78 -54.57
N THR A 528 22.91 35.82 -53.92
CA THR A 528 21.68 36.31 -54.54
C THR A 528 21.77 37.81 -54.89
N GLN A 529 22.36 38.63 -54.00
CA GLN A 529 22.61 40.06 -54.27
C GLN A 529 23.63 40.26 -55.40
N ILE A 530 24.72 39.48 -55.41
CA ILE A 530 25.74 39.48 -56.48
C ILE A 530 25.13 39.14 -57.84
N ASN A 531 24.29 38.11 -57.90
CA ASN A 531 23.65 37.68 -59.16
C ASN A 531 22.70 38.75 -59.72
N LEU A 532 21.98 39.48 -58.86
CA LEU A 532 21.15 40.61 -59.27
C LEU A 532 22.00 41.76 -59.81
N TYR A 533 23.09 42.13 -59.12
CA TYR A 533 24.03 43.16 -59.60
C TYR A 533 24.61 42.81 -60.98
N GLN A 534 24.99 41.54 -61.16
CA GLN A 534 25.54 41.03 -62.42
C GLN A 534 24.51 40.95 -63.56
N GLU A 535 23.20 40.86 -63.30
CA GLU A 535 22.18 41.04 -64.37
C GLU A 535 21.92 42.52 -64.66
N ASN A 536 21.87 43.39 -63.64
CA ASN A 536 21.76 44.83 -63.82
C ASN A 536 22.91 45.36 -64.70
N LEU A 537 24.15 44.92 -64.47
CA LEU A 537 25.31 45.33 -65.27
C LEU A 537 25.21 44.85 -66.73
N ARG A 538 24.78 43.61 -66.96
CA ARG A 538 24.51 43.06 -68.31
C ARG A 538 23.28 43.67 -68.98
N GLN A 539 22.34 44.25 -68.22
CA GLN A 539 21.26 45.07 -68.77
C GLN A 539 21.80 46.42 -69.25
N TYR A 540 22.59 47.10 -68.41
CA TYR A 540 23.23 48.36 -68.79
C TYR A 540 24.12 48.20 -70.02
N GLU A 541 24.86 47.09 -70.13
CA GLU A 541 25.66 46.74 -71.30
C GLU A 541 24.85 46.76 -72.61
N ARG A 542 23.69 46.09 -72.61
CA ARG A 542 22.78 46.03 -73.76
C ARG A 542 22.23 47.42 -74.10
N GLU A 543 21.80 48.16 -73.09
CA GLU A 543 21.25 49.52 -73.24
C GLU A 543 22.31 50.52 -73.74
N PHE A 544 23.58 50.39 -73.30
CA PHE A 544 24.72 51.19 -73.76
C PHE A 544 25.14 50.87 -75.19
N ILE A 545 25.28 49.59 -75.55
CA ILE A 545 25.61 49.17 -76.92
C ILE A 545 24.53 49.65 -77.90
N GLN A 546 23.25 49.45 -77.57
CA GLN A 546 22.13 49.87 -78.41
C GLN A 546 22.10 51.39 -78.64
N ALA A 547 22.49 52.20 -77.64
CA ALA A 547 22.62 53.64 -77.79
C ALA A 547 23.81 54.02 -78.69
N ALA A 548 24.96 53.35 -78.53
CA ALA A 548 26.18 53.65 -79.29
C ALA A 548 26.08 53.23 -80.76
N GLU A 549 25.39 52.12 -81.07
CA GLU A 549 25.07 51.69 -82.44
C GLU A 549 24.16 52.69 -83.20
N GLN A 550 23.28 53.40 -82.49
CA GLN A 550 22.38 54.39 -83.10
C GLN A 550 23.07 55.72 -83.40
N GLN A 551 23.95 56.20 -82.50
CA GLN A 551 24.65 57.47 -82.68
C GLN A 551 25.96 57.51 -81.88
N TYR A 552 27.10 57.43 -82.59
CA TYR A 552 28.43 57.69 -82.01
C TYR A 552 29.14 58.86 -82.70
N PRO A 553 29.77 59.80 -81.97
CA PRO A 553 29.77 59.92 -80.51
C PRO A 553 28.37 60.20 -79.94
N LEU A 554 28.11 59.68 -78.74
CA LEU A 554 26.80 59.74 -78.08
C LEU A 554 26.33 61.19 -77.87
N SER A 555 25.03 61.43 -78.03
CA SER A 555 24.45 62.75 -77.81
C SER A 555 24.47 63.15 -76.33
N GLY A 556 24.53 64.45 -76.04
CA GLY A 556 24.45 64.99 -74.68
C GLY A 556 23.10 64.82 -73.98
N ILE A 557 22.09 64.26 -74.68
CA ILE A 557 20.81 63.81 -74.10
C ILE A 557 20.95 62.33 -73.72
N THR A 558 21.38 61.50 -74.67
CA THR A 558 21.58 60.05 -74.51
C THR A 558 22.55 59.72 -73.36
N LEU A 559 23.61 60.52 -73.20
CA LEU A 559 24.54 60.40 -72.06
C LEU A 559 23.87 60.68 -70.70
N ARG A 560 22.85 61.55 -70.64
CA ARG A 560 22.10 61.80 -69.39
C ARG A 560 21.12 60.67 -69.09
N GLU A 561 20.47 60.14 -70.13
CA GLU A 561 19.58 58.98 -70.02
C GLU A 561 20.35 57.76 -69.52
N LEU A 562 21.53 57.48 -70.10
CA LEU A 562 22.43 56.42 -69.63
C LEU A 562 22.92 56.65 -68.19
N ASN A 563 23.33 57.88 -67.80
CA ASN A 563 23.77 58.14 -66.42
C ASN A 563 22.62 58.06 -65.39
N GLN A 564 21.40 58.47 -65.76
CA GLN A 564 20.20 58.19 -64.95
C GLN A 564 20.00 56.68 -64.82
N ARG A 565 20.12 55.95 -65.93
CA ARG A 565 19.89 54.50 -65.97
C ARG A 565 20.89 53.70 -65.15
N GLN A 566 22.16 54.13 -65.13
CA GLN A 566 23.20 53.61 -64.23
C GLN A 566 22.77 53.77 -62.75
N THR A 567 22.18 54.92 -62.41
CA THR A 567 21.71 55.23 -61.06
C THR A 567 20.49 54.39 -60.67
N GLU A 568 19.53 54.21 -61.58
CA GLU A 568 18.36 53.33 -61.38
C GLU A 568 18.73 51.86 -61.16
N LEU A 569 19.76 51.38 -61.88
CA LEU A 569 20.28 50.01 -61.75
C LEU A 569 21.28 49.84 -60.58
N ASN A 570 21.60 50.93 -59.86
CA ASN A 570 22.55 51.00 -58.76
C ASN A 570 23.93 50.41 -59.12
N LEU A 571 24.50 50.85 -60.24
CA LEU A 571 25.78 50.35 -60.78
C LEU A 571 26.92 51.36 -60.53
N ALA A 572 28.06 50.85 -60.07
CA ALA A 572 29.23 51.66 -59.73
C ALA A 572 29.98 52.17 -60.97
N ASP A 573 30.48 53.41 -60.90
CA ASP A 573 31.20 54.06 -62.01
C ASP A 573 32.40 53.25 -62.52
N GLU A 574 33.15 52.62 -61.61
CA GLU A 574 34.32 51.78 -61.93
C GLU A 574 33.98 50.63 -62.88
N ASP A 575 32.90 49.89 -62.58
CA ASP A 575 32.46 48.71 -63.34
C ASP A 575 31.90 49.14 -64.70
N ILE A 576 31.25 50.30 -64.72
CA ILE A 576 30.62 50.91 -65.88
C ILE A 576 31.68 51.46 -66.85
N GLU A 577 32.71 52.14 -66.38
CA GLU A 577 33.82 52.62 -67.22
C GLU A 577 34.70 51.46 -67.71
N ALA A 578 34.93 50.43 -66.88
CA ALA A 578 35.60 49.20 -67.30
C ALA A 578 34.83 48.45 -68.41
N LEU A 579 33.49 48.53 -68.40
CA LEU A 579 32.61 47.97 -69.42
C LEU A 579 32.53 48.83 -70.69
N LYS A 580 32.39 50.17 -70.54
CA LYS A 580 32.34 51.13 -71.65
C LYS A 580 33.63 51.12 -72.47
N THR A 581 34.80 51.09 -71.82
CA THR A 581 36.11 51.25 -72.47
C THR A 581 36.35 50.30 -73.66
N PRO A 582 36.22 48.95 -73.54
CA PRO A 582 36.42 48.05 -74.68
C PRO A 582 35.34 48.18 -75.76
N ILE A 583 34.09 48.50 -75.38
CA ILE A 583 32.98 48.71 -76.32
C ILE A 583 33.26 49.95 -77.19
N ILE A 584 33.63 51.07 -76.55
CA ILE A 584 34.04 52.31 -77.22
C ILE A 584 35.23 52.05 -78.15
N ALA A 585 36.28 51.39 -77.68
CA ALA A 585 37.46 51.11 -78.50
C ALA A 585 37.13 50.25 -79.75
N GLY A 586 36.20 49.30 -79.64
CA GLY A 586 35.72 48.52 -80.77
C GLY A 586 34.90 49.34 -81.78
N ILE A 587 34.07 50.27 -81.30
CA ILE A 587 33.29 51.19 -82.15
C ILE A 587 34.21 52.19 -82.87
N GLU A 588 35.22 52.71 -82.18
CA GLU A 588 36.19 53.65 -82.76
C GLU A 588 37.13 52.99 -83.78
N ASP A 589 37.54 51.74 -83.56
CA ASP A 589 38.25 50.94 -84.56
C ASP A 589 37.40 50.67 -85.82
N GLN A 590 36.11 50.33 -85.65
CA GLN A 590 35.18 50.18 -86.78
C GLN A 590 34.96 51.50 -87.53
N LEU A 591 34.78 52.63 -86.84
CA LEU A 591 34.67 53.95 -87.45
C LEU A 591 35.95 54.33 -88.21
N LYS A 592 37.13 54.05 -87.63
CA LYS A 592 38.42 54.29 -88.29
C LYS A 592 38.62 53.45 -89.54
N LYS A 593 38.20 52.18 -89.52
CA LYS A 593 38.15 51.31 -90.71
C LYS A 593 37.20 51.86 -91.77
N CYS A 594 36.01 52.31 -91.38
CA CYS A 594 35.07 52.97 -92.29
C CYS A 594 35.70 54.23 -92.91
N GLN A 595 36.36 55.09 -92.13
CA GLN A 595 37.05 56.29 -92.62
C GLN A 595 38.21 55.97 -93.57
N GLN A 596 39.00 54.93 -93.28
CA GLN A 596 40.07 54.47 -94.18
C GLN A 596 39.50 53.97 -95.52
N TYR A 597 38.37 53.26 -95.50
CA TYR A 597 37.67 52.87 -96.71
C TYR A 597 37.10 54.07 -97.46
N GLU A 598 36.42 55.00 -96.77
CA GLU A 598 35.88 56.23 -97.35
C GLU A 598 36.98 57.08 -97.98
N GLN A 599 38.16 57.19 -97.37
CA GLN A 599 39.29 57.92 -97.94
C GLN A 599 39.80 57.26 -99.22
N VAL A 600 40.15 55.97 -99.19
CA VAL A 600 40.69 55.27 -100.37
C VAL A 600 39.64 55.18 -101.49
N PHE A 601 38.36 55.01 -101.17
CA PHE A 601 37.27 55.12 -102.14
C PHE A 601 37.16 56.53 -102.73
N SER A 602 37.21 57.58 -101.89
CA SER A 602 37.16 58.99 -102.33
C SER A 602 38.33 59.34 -103.25
N GLU A 603 39.55 58.93 -102.91
CA GLU A 603 40.75 59.12 -103.72
C GLU A 603 40.64 58.35 -105.05
N SER A 604 40.12 57.11 -105.02
CA SER A 604 39.88 56.31 -106.24
C SER A 604 38.90 57.00 -107.19
N ILE A 605 37.72 57.43 -106.71
CA ILE A 605 36.73 58.14 -107.54
C ILE A 605 37.17 59.56 -107.91
N GLN A 606 38.24 60.10 -107.30
CA GLN A 606 38.84 61.38 -107.65
C GLN A 606 39.89 61.24 -108.75
N TYR A 607 40.58 60.10 -108.83
CA TYR A 607 41.48 59.76 -109.93
C TYR A 607 40.74 59.23 -111.17
N GLU A 608 39.77 58.32 -111.00
CA GLU A 608 39.07 57.67 -112.10
C GLU A 608 37.59 57.39 -111.76
N TYR A 609 36.67 57.91 -112.57
CA TYR A 609 35.24 57.63 -112.40
C TYR A 609 34.47 57.68 -113.73
N PRO A 610 33.59 56.70 -114.04
CA PRO A 610 33.29 55.49 -113.26
C PRO A 610 34.50 54.55 -113.16
N LEU A 611 34.68 53.93 -111.99
CA LEU A 611 35.79 53.02 -111.69
C LEU A 611 35.79 51.79 -112.62
N VAL A 612 36.97 51.43 -113.14
CA VAL A 612 37.17 50.20 -113.91
C VAL A 612 37.13 48.94 -113.04
N GLU A 613 36.97 47.78 -113.68
CA GLU A 613 36.70 46.51 -112.98
C GLU A 613 37.86 46.06 -112.07
N GLU A 614 39.12 46.27 -112.48
CA GLU A 614 40.29 45.96 -111.65
C GLU A 614 40.33 46.81 -110.36
N THR A 615 40.16 48.13 -110.45
CA THR A 615 40.12 49.03 -109.28
C THR A 615 38.97 48.70 -108.34
N ARG A 616 37.82 48.29 -108.88
CA ARG A 616 36.68 47.81 -108.08
C ARG A 616 36.99 46.51 -107.32
N ASP A 617 37.74 45.60 -107.91
CA ASP A 617 38.18 44.38 -107.24
C ASP A 617 39.33 44.62 -106.24
N GLU A 618 40.18 45.62 -106.46
CA GLU A 618 41.13 46.11 -105.44
C GLU A 618 40.41 46.73 -104.24
N LEU A 619 39.38 47.56 -104.47
CA LEU A 619 38.53 48.10 -103.40
C LEU A 619 37.81 46.99 -102.61
N LYS A 620 37.31 45.93 -103.24
CA LYS A 620 36.77 44.74 -102.53
C LYS A 620 37.85 44.01 -101.71
N ARG A 621 39.09 43.92 -102.21
CA ARG A 621 40.20 43.35 -101.43
C ARG A 621 40.51 44.22 -100.22
N PHE A 622 40.50 45.54 -100.36
CA PHE A 622 40.73 46.50 -99.28
C PHE A 622 39.61 46.47 -98.22
N GLN A 623 38.35 46.43 -98.64
CA GLN A 623 37.20 46.15 -97.77
C GLN A 623 37.44 44.92 -96.91
N LYS A 624 37.88 43.82 -97.54
CA LYS A 624 38.09 42.53 -96.86
C LYS A 624 39.30 42.53 -95.93
N VAL A 625 40.32 43.35 -96.19
CA VAL A 625 41.46 43.60 -95.28
C VAL A 625 41.02 44.41 -94.07
N LEU A 626 40.16 45.41 -94.24
CA LEU A 626 39.58 46.20 -93.15
C LEU A 626 38.50 45.44 -92.35
N GLY A 627 37.93 44.37 -92.92
CA GLY A 627 36.88 43.56 -92.30
C GLY A 627 35.49 44.18 -92.38
N LEU A 628 35.25 45.11 -93.32
CA LEU A 628 33.98 45.82 -93.46
C LEU A 628 32.93 44.97 -94.21
N SER A 629 31.68 45.02 -93.75
CA SER A 629 30.57 44.31 -94.41
C SER A 629 30.15 44.98 -95.72
N ASP A 630 29.62 44.20 -96.66
CA ASP A 630 29.11 44.71 -97.95
C ASP A 630 28.03 45.79 -97.74
N LYS A 631 27.19 45.62 -96.70
CA LYS A 631 26.16 46.60 -96.31
C LYS A 631 26.77 47.90 -95.79
N THR A 632 27.89 47.81 -95.06
CA THR A 632 28.63 48.99 -94.58
C THR A 632 29.23 49.73 -95.77
N VAL A 633 29.97 49.04 -96.63
CA VAL A 633 30.60 49.62 -97.83
C VAL A 633 29.56 50.27 -98.74
N ALA A 634 28.48 49.57 -99.10
CA ALA A 634 27.45 50.12 -100.00
C ALA A 634 26.79 51.40 -99.45
N HIS A 635 26.69 51.54 -98.11
CA HIS A 635 26.19 52.77 -97.49
C HIS A 635 27.21 53.92 -97.58
N LEU A 636 28.49 53.64 -97.33
CA LEU A 636 29.59 54.62 -97.42
C LEU A 636 29.78 55.10 -98.87
N GLU A 637 29.87 54.19 -99.85
CA GLU A 637 29.99 54.52 -101.28
C GLU A 637 28.81 55.39 -101.74
N GLY A 638 27.57 54.97 -101.44
CA GLY A 638 26.36 55.70 -101.81
C GLY A 638 26.29 57.10 -101.20
N ARG A 639 26.73 57.25 -99.94
CA ARG A 639 26.81 58.54 -99.24
C ARG A 639 27.82 59.49 -99.89
N LEU A 640 29.01 58.99 -100.23
CA LEU A 640 30.07 59.80 -100.83
C LEU A 640 29.69 60.25 -102.25
N LEU A 641 29.17 59.34 -103.08
CA LEU A 641 28.70 59.68 -104.42
C LEU A 641 27.58 60.73 -104.40
N SER A 642 26.67 60.67 -103.43
CA SER A 642 25.58 61.64 -103.26
C SER A 642 26.03 63.05 -102.85
N SER A 643 27.27 63.22 -102.34
CA SER A 643 27.74 64.52 -101.86
C SER A 643 28.44 65.37 -102.93
N ARG A 644 28.79 64.77 -104.07
CA ARG A 644 29.64 65.39 -105.12
C ARG A 644 28.90 66.41 -105.98
N ASP A 645 27.57 66.31 -106.10
CA ASP A 645 26.74 67.18 -106.95
C ASP A 645 26.40 68.55 -106.33
N VAL A 646 26.81 68.83 -105.07
CA VAL A 646 26.21 69.92 -104.26
C VAL A 646 27.15 71.12 -104.01
N GLN A 647 28.47 71.01 -104.24
CA GLN A 647 29.41 72.13 -104.01
C GLN A 647 29.40 73.16 -105.15
N GLY A 648 28.34 73.99 -105.21
CA GLY A 648 28.09 74.90 -106.32
C GLY A 648 27.61 76.33 -106.00
N THR A 649 27.48 76.78 -104.73
CA THR A 649 27.05 78.18 -104.47
C THR A 649 27.46 78.81 -103.13
N LEU A 650 28.04 80.02 -103.25
CA LEU A 650 28.23 81.16 -102.33
C LEU A 650 27.42 81.27 -101.00
N GLY A 651 28.01 81.91 -99.96
CA GLY A 651 27.24 82.85 -99.11
C GLY A 651 27.64 83.19 -97.64
N ALA A 652 28.58 84.12 -97.45
CA ALA A 652 28.61 85.20 -96.41
C ALA A 652 28.28 84.99 -94.88
N LYS A 653 29.36 85.09 -94.06
CA LYS A 653 29.61 86.09 -92.96
C LYS A 653 28.73 86.27 -91.68
N SER A 654 29.43 86.14 -90.53
CA SER A 654 29.52 87.04 -89.33
C SER A 654 28.34 87.33 -88.36
N ALA A 655 28.41 86.68 -87.19
CA ALA A 655 28.73 87.25 -85.86
C ALA A 655 28.03 88.50 -85.24
N GLU A 656 27.52 88.27 -84.01
CA GLU A 656 27.62 89.08 -82.76
C GLU A 656 26.77 90.34 -82.45
N THR A 657 26.63 90.51 -81.11
CA THR A 657 26.34 91.68 -80.22
C THR A 657 24.99 92.43 -80.11
N ASP A 658 24.53 92.47 -78.85
CA ASP A 658 24.08 93.62 -78.03
C ASP A 658 22.72 94.38 -78.17
N ALA A 659 21.80 93.97 -77.26
CA ALA A 659 21.39 94.75 -76.06
C ALA A 659 20.28 95.86 -76.08
N ILE A 660 19.90 96.26 -74.84
CA ILE A 660 19.06 97.40 -74.38
C ILE A 660 17.52 97.24 -74.51
N GLY A 661 16.72 97.63 -73.47
CA GLY A 661 15.26 97.81 -73.73
C GLY A 661 14.17 98.09 -72.68
N LEU A 662 14.38 98.07 -71.34
CA LEU A 662 13.51 98.69 -70.28
C LEU A 662 11.93 98.60 -70.30
N LYS A 663 11.39 98.18 -69.12
CA LYS A 663 10.18 98.69 -68.39
C LYS A 663 8.73 98.13 -68.59
N THR A 664 8.22 97.58 -67.47
CA THR A 664 6.87 97.71 -66.85
C THR A 664 5.59 97.22 -67.57
N SER A 665 4.59 96.60 -66.89
CA SER A 665 4.47 96.16 -65.48
C SER A 665 3.27 95.22 -65.23
N ASN A 666 3.38 94.33 -64.22
CA ASN A 666 2.29 93.68 -63.45
C ASN A 666 1.38 92.67 -64.22
N SER A 667 0.83 91.57 -63.66
CA SER A 667 0.93 90.86 -62.35
C SER A 667 0.19 89.48 -62.48
N PRO A 668 0.13 88.54 -61.50
CA PRO A 668 0.79 87.23 -61.65
C PRO A 668 -0.15 85.99 -61.35
N PRO A 669 0.18 84.97 -60.51
CA PRO A 669 1.04 83.76 -60.68
C PRO A 669 0.26 82.40 -60.45
N PRO A 670 0.89 81.23 -60.15
CA PRO A 670 1.95 80.48 -60.86
C PRO A 670 1.64 78.96 -61.02
N ILE A 671 2.69 78.12 -61.01
CA ILE A 671 2.81 76.74 -61.52
C ILE A 671 3.18 75.72 -60.41
N SER A 672 3.18 74.44 -60.78
CA SER A 672 3.40 73.17 -60.06
C SER A 672 4.80 72.87 -59.46
N GLN A 673 4.90 71.65 -58.88
CA GLN A 673 6.06 70.73 -58.74
C GLN A 673 6.70 70.50 -57.35
N SER A 674 7.03 69.22 -57.13
CA SER A 674 7.85 68.62 -56.04
C SER A 674 9.36 68.84 -56.32
N PRO A 675 10.31 68.58 -55.38
CA PRO A 675 10.83 67.21 -55.25
C PRO A 675 11.43 66.77 -53.87
N THR A 676 11.55 65.44 -53.71
CA THR A 676 12.68 64.62 -53.19
C THR A 676 13.60 65.08 -52.02
N VAL A 677 13.45 64.42 -50.85
CA VAL A 677 14.44 63.69 -50.00
C VAL A 677 15.88 64.25 -49.77
N LEU A 678 16.36 64.35 -48.49
CA LEU A 678 17.45 63.54 -47.87
C LEU A 678 17.83 63.93 -46.40
N GLU A 679 18.15 62.90 -45.58
CA GLU A 679 19.13 62.76 -44.46
C GLU A 679 19.31 63.60 -43.15
N ALA A 680 19.74 62.82 -42.13
CA ALA A 680 20.86 63.00 -41.17
C ALA A 680 20.83 63.93 -39.91
N ARG A 681 20.68 63.26 -38.76
CA ARG A 681 21.60 63.23 -37.58
C ARG A 681 22.07 64.53 -36.85
N LYS A 682 21.80 64.48 -35.52
CA LYS A 682 22.67 64.76 -34.33
C LYS A 682 22.57 66.09 -33.57
N LEU A 683 22.58 65.89 -32.23
CA LEU A 683 23.27 66.60 -31.14
C LEU A 683 22.59 67.68 -30.27
N SER A 684 22.96 67.61 -28.99
CA SER A 684 22.87 68.56 -27.86
C SER A 684 21.50 69.05 -27.35
N GLU A 685 21.19 68.63 -26.12
CA GLU A 685 20.80 69.44 -24.94
C GLU A 685 19.95 70.72 -25.15
N ARG A 686 18.83 70.96 -24.45
CA ARG A 686 18.80 71.26 -22.99
C ARG A 686 17.38 71.20 -22.39
N ARG A 687 17.30 71.00 -21.06
CA ARG A 687 16.15 71.32 -20.18
C ARG A 687 16.29 72.78 -19.65
N PRO A 688 15.42 73.37 -18.78
CA PRO A 688 14.18 72.87 -18.13
C PRO A 688 13.01 73.88 -18.08
N ALA A 689 12.00 73.59 -17.23
CA ALA A 689 11.20 74.53 -16.42
C ALA A 689 10.07 75.36 -17.12
N GLU A 690 8.91 75.67 -16.51
CA GLU A 690 8.21 75.14 -15.29
C GLU A 690 6.74 75.65 -15.17
N LEU A 691 6.06 75.32 -14.04
CA LEU A 691 4.98 76.09 -13.38
C LEU A 691 3.53 76.13 -13.95
N ALA A 692 2.78 75.07 -13.62
CA ALA A 692 1.53 75.06 -12.82
C ALA A 692 0.53 76.26 -12.78
N GLN A 693 -0.77 75.95 -13.00
CA GLN A 693 -1.94 76.08 -12.08
C GLN A 693 -3.20 75.49 -12.78
N ARG A 694 -4.17 74.73 -12.22
CA ARG A 694 -4.87 74.57 -10.92
C ARG A 694 -6.30 75.17 -10.98
N VAL A 695 -7.37 74.36 -10.84
CA VAL A 695 -8.69 74.68 -10.19
C VAL A 695 -9.73 73.54 -10.32
N SER A 696 -10.34 73.11 -9.19
CA SER A 696 -11.64 72.38 -8.96
C SER A 696 -12.03 71.11 -9.77
N SER A 697 -12.86 70.17 -9.30
CA SER A 697 -13.77 70.10 -8.13
C SER A 697 -13.95 68.67 -7.55
N LEU A 698 -14.30 68.58 -6.26
CA LEU A 698 -14.74 67.39 -5.49
C LEU A 698 -16.30 67.36 -5.36
N PRO A 699 -16.97 66.40 -4.66
CA PRO A 699 -16.53 65.24 -3.85
C PRO A 699 -17.10 63.89 -4.41
N ARG A 700 -17.47 62.79 -3.72
CA ARG A 700 -17.65 62.29 -2.31
C ARG A 700 -17.52 60.72 -2.36
N SER A 701 -17.54 59.90 -1.31
CA SER A 701 -17.69 60.06 0.16
C SER A 701 -17.03 58.91 0.94
N GLN A 702 -16.35 59.25 2.07
CA GLN A 702 -16.26 58.51 3.36
C GLN A 702 -15.79 57.03 3.36
N ALA A 703 -14.63 56.67 3.92
CA ALA A 703 -14.23 56.64 5.36
C ALA A 703 -14.61 55.30 6.05
N THR A 704 -13.86 54.74 7.02
CA THR A 704 -12.98 55.37 8.03
C THR A 704 -11.61 54.71 8.26
N GLN A 705 -10.61 55.54 8.51
CA GLN A 705 -9.34 55.27 9.24
C GLN A 705 -9.61 55.30 10.79
N PRO A 706 -8.67 55.06 11.75
CA PRO A 706 -7.25 55.47 11.68
C PRO A 706 -6.14 54.71 12.47
N SER A 707 -4.90 55.13 12.19
CA SER A 707 -3.76 55.38 13.13
C SER A 707 -3.06 54.25 13.93
N SER A 708 -1.75 54.35 14.24
CA SER A 708 -0.63 55.15 13.68
C SER A 708 0.73 54.75 14.29
N SER A 709 1.83 55.29 13.72
CA SER A 709 3.12 55.68 14.38
C SER A 709 3.96 54.60 15.09
N ALA A 710 5.16 54.19 14.61
CA ALA A 710 6.46 54.91 14.48
C ALA A 710 7.38 54.69 15.73
N THR A 711 8.72 54.93 15.77
CA THR A 711 9.66 55.70 14.92
C THR A 711 11.14 55.27 15.19
N ILE A 712 12.13 55.77 14.41
CA ILE A 712 13.57 55.99 14.78
C ILE A 712 14.45 54.70 14.93
N ALA A 713 15.47 54.41 14.10
CA ALA A 713 16.81 55.03 13.82
C ALA A 713 17.94 54.51 14.77
N GLU A 714 19.27 54.62 14.54
CA GLU A 714 20.12 55.33 13.55
C GLU A 714 21.59 54.75 13.55
N ILE A 715 22.46 55.14 12.57
CA ILE A 715 23.97 55.05 12.49
C ILE A 715 24.74 53.80 13.07
N PHE A 716 25.67 53.15 12.37
CA PHE A 716 26.99 53.70 11.95
C PHE A 716 27.72 52.87 10.86
N SER A 717 28.71 53.50 10.21
CA SER A 717 29.52 52.96 9.10
C SER A 717 30.87 52.34 9.52
N ARG A 718 31.44 51.48 8.66
CA ARG A 718 32.91 51.37 8.44
C ARG A 718 33.32 50.65 7.15
N THR A 719 34.39 51.14 6.55
CA THR A 719 35.27 50.55 5.50
C THR A 719 36.74 50.83 5.96
N PRO A 720 37.87 50.61 5.24
CA PRO A 720 38.08 50.08 3.86
C PRO A 720 39.38 49.22 3.59
N LYS A 721 39.53 48.78 2.31
CA LYS A 721 40.78 48.83 1.46
C LYS A 721 41.93 47.77 1.51
N LYS A 722 42.52 47.60 0.29
CA LYS A 722 43.83 47.05 -0.15
C LYS A 722 43.90 45.51 -0.35
N ILE A 723 44.20 44.95 -1.54
CA ILE A 723 45.32 45.09 -2.54
C ILE A 723 46.51 44.17 -2.23
N PHE A 724 46.80 43.21 -3.13
CA PHE A 724 48.11 43.04 -3.81
C PHE A 724 47.99 42.13 -5.07
N ILE A 725 49.07 42.03 -5.85
CA ILE A 725 49.17 41.44 -7.22
C ILE A 725 50.46 40.60 -7.29
N PHE A 726 50.49 39.47 -8.01
CA PHE A 726 51.63 39.07 -8.88
C PHE A 726 51.36 37.83 -9.78
N SER A 727 52.24 37.66 -10.78
CA SER A 727 52.42 36.57 -11.76
C SER A 727 52.77 35.20 -11.14
N GLY A 728 52.79 34.06 -11.85
CA GLY A 728 52.62 33.76 -13.29
C GLY A 728 53.71 32.80 -13.82
N LEU A 729 53.54 32.25 -15.03
CA LEU A 729 54.40 31.22 -15.71
C LEU A 729 54.46 29.84 -15.01
N ALA A 730 54.66 28.67 -15.64
CA ALA A 730 54.52 28.06 -16.98
C ALA A 730 55.35 26.73 -16.93
N ILE A 731 55.39 25.95 -18.02
CA ILE A 731 56.25 24.74 -18.25
C ILE A 731 55.76 23.43 -17.57
N ALA A 732 56.01 22.22 -18.09
CA ALA A 732 55.56 21.58 -19.35
C ALA A 732 56.19 20.17 -19.54
N GLY A 733 55.46 19.22 -20.16
CA GLY A 733 55.97 17.93 -20.68
C GLY A 733 56.08 16.76 -19.67
N LEU A 734 56.27 15.49 -20.08
CA LEU A 734 56.32 14.90 -21.44
C LEU A 734 56.24 13.34 -21.38
N LEU A 735 55.47 12.66 -22.28
CA LEU A 735 55.61 11.29 -22.90
C LEU A 735 56.08 10.04 -22.06
N LEU A 736 55.90 8.74 -22.40
CA LEU A 736 55.32 7.88 -23.48
C LEU A 736 54.77 6.58 -22.78
N SER A 737 54.50 5.34 -23.27
CA SER A 737 54.53 4.52 -24.53
C SER A 737 53.60 3.28 -24.30
N LEU A 738 52.85 2.72 -25.27
CA LEU A 738 53.19 1.74 -26.34
C LEU A 738 53.96 0.47 -25.87
N GLY A 739 53.60 -0.80 -26.20
CA GLY A 739 52.39 -1.37 -26.86
C GLY A 739 52.59 -2.78 -27.49
N VAL A 740 51.47 -3.49 -27.81
CA VAL A 740 51.29 -4.57 -28.84
C VAL A 740 51.85 -6.01 -28.65
N TRP A 741 50.98 -7.05 -28.68
CA TRP A 741 51.08 -8.26 -29.58
C TRP A 741 49.75 -9.08 -29.69
N SER A 742 49.70 -10.15 -30.53
CA SER A 742 48.50 -10.97 -30.88
C SER A 742 48.90 -12.46 -31.24
N LEU A 743 48.38 -13.33 -32.13
CA LEU A 743 47.31 -13.36 -33.17
C LEU A 743 47.00 -14.81 -33.71
N THR A 744 45.78 -15.38 -33.54
CA THR A 744 45.15 -16.39 -34.47
C THR A 744 43.63 -16.50 -34.22
N GLN A 745 42.71 -16.24 -35.17
CA GLN A 745 42.24 -17.02 -36.35
C GLN A 745 41.49 -18.34 -36.03
N SER A 746 40.34 -18.70 -36.63
CA SER A 746 39.47 -18.03 -37.65
C SER A 746 38.03 -18.62 -37.71
N GLU A 747 37.13 -17.95 -38.45
CA GLU A 747 35.68 -18.24 -38.71
C GLU A 747 35.39 -19.54 -39.52
N PRO A 748 34.13 -20.08 -39.65
CA PRO A 748 32.91 -19.34 -40.07
C PRO A 748 31.48 -19.81 -39.63
N SER A 749 30.48 -18.99 -40.03
CA SER A 749 29.09 -19.31 -40.44
C SER A 749 27.90 -19.40 -39.43
N THR A 750 26.93 -18.48 -39.68
CA THR A 750 25.45 -18.62 -39.55
C THR A 750 24.81 -19.20 -38.27
N GLN A 751 24.51 -18.32 -37.31
CA GLN A 751 23.18 -18.09 -36.68
C GLN A 751 23.34 -17.05 -35.55
N THR A 752 22.35 -16.18 -35.33
CA THR A 752 22.52 -14.98 -34.46
C THR A 752 21.60 -15.02 -33.22
N PRO A 753 22.13 -15.27 -32.01
CA PRO A 753 21.36 -15.21 -30.77
C PRO A 753 21.69 -14.01 -29.87
N ASN A 754 20.65 -13.29 -29.47
CA ASN A 754 20.45 -12.52 -28.23
C ASN A 754 21.54 -11.56 -27.68
N ASN A 755 21.13 -10.29 -27.63
CA ASN A 755 21.10 -9.42 -26.44
C ASN A 755 22.40 -9.18 -25.64
N LEU A 756 22.93 -7.96 -25.77
CA LEU A 756 23.22 -7.09 -24.61
C LEU A 756 23.54 -5.65 -25.06
N LEU A 757 22.58 -4.73 -24.89
CA LEU A 757 22.84 -3.31 -24.64
C LEU A 757 21.55 -2.66 -24.09
N THR A 758 21.69 -1.84 -23.06
CA THR A 758 20.58 -1.35 -22.22
C THR A 758 20.08 0.03 -22.62
N ALA A 759 18.81 0.29 -22.33
CA ALA A 759 18.22 1.62 -22.45
C ALA A 759 18.74 2.57 -21.35
N SER A 760 18.67 3.88 -21.62
CA SER A 760 18.64 4.93 -20.60
C SER A 760 17.79 6.10 -21.08
N ASP A 761 17.25 6.84 -20.11
CA ASP A 761 16.62 8.17 -20.19
C ASP A 761 15.08 8.20 -20.23
N ALA A 762 14.48 7.61 -19.19
CA ALA A 762 13.24 8.08 -18.59
C ALA A 762 13.44 8.30 -17.09
N SER A 763 12.93 9.41 -16.54
CA SER A 763 12.99 9.68 -15.10
C SER A 763 12.04 8.73 -14.32
N PRO A 764 12.31 8.43 -13.04
CA PRO A 764 11.54 7.46 -12.27
C PRO A 764 10.15 8.01 -11.89
N GLN A 765 9.22 7.91 -12.83
CA GLN A 765 7.91 7.37 -12.47
C GLN A 765 8.16 5.97 -11.87
N THR A 766 7.47 5.61 -10.80
CA THR A 766 7.24 4.18 -10.52
C THR A 766 6.58 3.60 -11.75
N GLN A 767 7.29 2.73 -12.47
CA GLN A 767 6.68 1.97 -13.57
C GLN A 767 5.41 1.31 -13.00
N PRO A 768 4.25 1.41 -13.68
CA PRO A 768 3.08 0.68 -13.23
C PRO A 768 3.46 -0.79 -13.18
N ALA A 769 3.44 -1.38 -11.97
CA ALA A 769 3.87 -2.75 -11.74
C ALA A 769 3.18 -3.65 -12.77
N SER A 770 3.98 -4.46 -13.47
CA SER A 770 3.47 -5.19 -14.63
C SER A 770 2.31 -6.10 -14.21
N LEU A 771 1.42 -6.44 -15.14
CA LEU A 771 0.29 -7.32 -14.77
C LEU A 771 0.78 -8.71 -14.28
N GLU A 772 2.00 -9.10 -14.64
CA GLU A 772 2.71 -10.27 -14.11
C GLU A 772 3.26 -10.07 -12.68
N ASP A 773 3.49 -8.84 -12.23
CA ASP A 773 3.81 -8.50 -10.82
C ASP A 773 2.57 -8.46 -9.93
N ARG A 774 1.39 -8.33 -10.54
CA ARG A 774 0.08 -8.30 -9.88
C ARG A 774 -0.57 -9.67 -9.76
N MET A 775 0.12 -10.77 -10.09
CA MET A 775 -0.43 -12.12 -9.97
C MET A 775 0.59 -13.17 -9.52
N SER A 776 0.10 -14.24 -8.89
CA SER A 776 0.93 -15.38 -8.49
C SER A 776 0.11 -16.66 -8.28
N SER A 777 0.68 -17.79 -8.70
CA SER A 777 0.24 -19.13 -8.26
C SER A 777 1.16 -19.72 -7.18
N GLY A 778 2.13 -18.94 -6.70
CA GLY A 778 3.16 -19.32 -5.71
C GLY A 778 4.60 -19.04 -6.16
N ASN A 779 4.79 -18.68 -7.43
CA ASN A 779 6.10 -18.33 -8.03
C ASN A 779 6.58 -16.91 -7.67
N LYS A 780 5.75 -16.10 -6.99
CA LYS A 780 6.04 -14.73 -6.57
C LYS A 780 5.35 -14.46 -5.23
N ILE A 781 5.99 -13.72 -4.33
CA ILE A 781 5.35 -13.23 -3.10
C ILE A 781 4.67 -11.89 -3.44
N LEU A 782 3.37 -11.81 -3.18
CA LEU A 782 2.60 -10.57 -3.29
C LEU A 782 2.50 -9.87 -1.93
N ILE A 783 2.26 -10.62 -0.84
CA ILE A 783 2.16 -10.06 0.52
C ILE A 783 3.52 -10.16 1.25
N LYS A 784 4.25 -9.03 1.24
CA LYS A 784 5.59 -8.88 1.84
C LYS A 784 5.64 -8.97 3.37
N ARG A 785 4.54 -8.64 4.05
CA ARG A 785 4.40 -8.66 5.53
C ARG A 785 3.29 -9.62 5.94
N GLU A 786 3.41 -10.88 5.54
CA GLU A 786 2.42 -11.88 5.97
C GLU A 786 2.71 -12.36 7.39
N GLY A 787 3.97 -12.42 7.84
CA GLY A 787 4.36 -12.91 9.17
C GLY A 787 3.84 -12.11 10.39
N GLY A 788 3.21 -10.95 10.15
CA GLY A 788 2.74 -10.01 11.17
C GLY A 788 3.77 -8.94 11.56
N ASN A 789 3.49 -8.22 12.65
CA ASN A 789 4.39 -7.24 13.27
C ASN A 789 4.71 -7.71 14.71
N PRO A 790 5.99 -7.81 15.12
CA PRO A 790 7.20 -7.70 14.31
C PRO A 790 7.26 -8.76 13.20
N GLU A 791 7.93 -8.40 12.10
CA GLU A 791 8.22 -9.33 11.00
C GLU A 791 8.97 -10.55 11.54
N LYS A 792 8.73 -11.73 10.95
CA LYS A 792 9.31 -13.01 11.37
C LYS A 792 10.32 -13.48 10.35
N PRO A 793 11.64 -13.19 10.50
CA PRO A 793 12.61 -13.41 9.43
C PRO A 793 12.70 -14.89 9.02
N GLU A 794 12.59 -15.79 9.98
CA GLU A 794 12.58 -17.24 9.75
C GLU A 794 11.36 -17.76 8.96
N PHE A 795 10.23 -17.05 9.02
CA PHE A 795 9.04 -17.36 8.22
C PHE A 795 9.21 -16.82 6.80
N GLU A 796 9.58 -15.54 6.66
CA GLU A 796 9.74 -14.90 5.35
C GLU A 796 10.87 -15.54 4.53
N VAL A 797 11.95 -16.01 5.17
CA VAL A 797 13.02 -16.81 4.50
C VAL A 797 12.49 -18.16 3.99
N ALA A 798 11.65 -18.85 4.75
CA ALA A 798 11.06 -20.12 4.32
C ALA A 798 10.03 -19.91 3.19
N LYS A 799 9.21 -18.86 3.28
CA LYS A 799 8.26 -18.43 2.25
C LYS A 799 8.98 -18.04 0.95
N ALA A 800 10.05 -17.24 1.04
CA ALA A 800 10.89 -16.85 -0.09
C ALA A 800 11.57 -18.06 -0.75
N LYS A 801 12.04 -19.04 0.04
CA LYS A 801 12.55 -20.31 -0.51
C LYS A 801 11.46 -21.04 -1.30
N GLY A 802 10.26 -21.17 -0.74
CA GLY A 802 9.14 -21.84 -1.42
C GLY A 802 8.77 -21.16 -2.74
N ALA A 803 8.74 -19.83 -2.77
CA ALA A 803 8.46 -19.07 -3.98
C ALA A 803 9.56 -19.22 -5.05
N ALA A 804 10.83 -19.23 -4.63
CA ALA A 804 11.96 -19.46 -5.51
C ALA A 804 12.03 -20.91 -6.06
N ALA A 805 11.45 -21.89 -5.35
CA ALA A 805 11.29 -23.25 -5.84
C ALA A 805 10.12 -23.37 -6.84
N MET A 806 8.96 -22.77 -6.53
CA MET A 806 7.83 -22.66 -7.47
C MET A 806 8.23 -22.02 -8.79
N ALA A 807 9.03 -20.95 -8.75
CA ALA A 807 9.54 -20.26 -9.95
C ALA A 807 10.46 -21.13 -10.84
N LYS A 808 11.02 -22.22 -10.31
CA LYS A 808 11.81 -23.21 -11.06
C LYS A 808 10.98 -24.43 -11.51
N GLY A 809 9.73 -24.55 -11.05
CA GLY A 809 8.94 -25.77 -11.18
C GLY A 809 9.32 -26.90 -10.22
N ASP A 810 10.12 -26.62 -9.18
CA ASP A 810 10.42 -27.59 -8.12
C ASP A 810 9.30 -27.59 -7.07
N TYR A 811 8.28 -28.38 -7.36
CA TYR A 811 7.05 -28.46 -6.56
C TYR A 811 7.26 -29.17 -5.21
N GLU A 812 8.23 -30.09 -5.12
CA GLU A 812 8.54 -30.79 -3.86
C GLU A 812 9.33 -29.89 -2.90
N GLU A 813 10.36 -29.19 -3.37
CA GLU A 813 11.07 -28.19 -2.53
C GLU A 813 10.14 -27.04 -2.14
N ALA A 814 9.24 -26.61 -3.05
CA ALA A 814 8.23 -25.60 -2.74
C ALA A 814 7.27 -26.05 -1.64
N ALA A 815 6.68 -27.25 -1.76
CA ALA A 815 5.76 -27.78 -0.77
C ALA A 815 6.43 -27.98 0.59
N ALA A 816 7.69 -28.46 0.62
CA ALA A 816 8.46 -28.57 1.85
C ALA A 816 8.72 -27.21 2.51
N ALA A 817 9.14 -26.21 1.72
CA ALA A 817 9.48 -24.87 2.22
C ALA A 817 8.24 -24.08 2.72
N PHE A 818 7.11 -24.13 2.01
CA PHE A 818 5.86 -23.52 2.49
C PHE A 818 5.28 -24.25 3.71
N THR A 819 5.43 -25.58 3.79
CA THR A 819 5.07 -26.33 5.01
C THR A 819 5.92 -25.87 6.20
N GLU A 820 7.21 -25.65 6.01
CA GLU A 820 8.11 -25.13 7.06
C GLU A 820 7.76 -23.69 7.46
N ALA A 821 7.41 -22.82 6.51
CA ALA A 821 6.89 -21.48 6.82
C ALA A 821 5.63 -21.56 7.70
N LEU A 822 4.65 -22.37 7.33
CA LEU A 822 3.38 -22.49 8.06
C LEU A 822 3.53 -23.07 9.48
N LYS A 823 4.57 -23.87 9.78
CA LYS A 823 4.89 -24.26 11.17
C LYS A 823 5.27 -23.04 12.03
N LYS A 824 6.00 -22.09 11.44
CA LYS A 824 6.52 -20.89 12.12
C LYS A 824 5.45 -19.79 12.22
N TYR A 825 4.54 -19.74 11.26
CA TYR A 825 3.36 -18.88 11.33
C TYR A 825 2.15 -19.50 10.57
N PRO A 826 1.22 -20.15 11.29
CA PRO A 826 0.03 -20.75 10.68
C PRO A 826 -0.96 -19.75 10.06
N ASN A 827 -0.95 -18.49 10.52
CA ASN A 827 -1.89 -17.45 10.09
C ASN A 827 -1.51 -16.78 8.75
N ALA A 828 -1.02 -17.59 7.81
CA ALA A 828 -0.42 -17.17 6.54
C ALA A 828 -1.22 -17.71 5.34
N PRO A 829 -2.35 -17.07 4.97
CA PRO A 829 -3.26 -17.58 3.95
C PRO A 829 -2.72 -17.55 2.51
N GLU A 830 -1.87 -16.58 2.14
CA GLU A 830 -1.16 -16.58 0.85
C GLU A 830 -0.23 -17.81 0.78
N THR A 831 0.55 -18.02 1.85
CA THR A 831 1.44 -19.19 1.96
C THR A 831 0.69 -20.52 1.96
N LEU A 832 -0.52 -20.61 2.55
CA LEU A 832 -1.35 -21.82 2.49
C LEU A 832 -1.90 -22.11 1.09
N ILE A 833 -2.26 -21.09 0.33
CA ILE A 833 -2.64 -21.22 -1.09
C ILE A 833 -1.45 -21.73 -1.90
N TYR A 834 -0.26 -21.16 -1.68
CA TYR A 834 0.95 -21.58 -2.39
C TYR A 834 1.40 -23.00 -2.01
N LEU A 835 1.25 -23.43 -0.75
CA LEU A 835 1.44 -24.82 -0.36
C LEU A 835 0.45 -25.75 -1.09
N ASN A 836 -0.83 -25.38 -1.16
CA ASN A 836 -1.83 -26.17 -1.86
C ASN A 836 -1.53 -26.28 -3.36
N ASN A 837 -1.16 -25.17 -4.00
CA ASN A 837 -0.77 -25.16 -5.41
C ASN A 837 0.51 -25.98 -5.67
N ALA A 838 1.52 -25.90 -4.79
CA ALA A 838 2.75 -26.68 -4.88
C ALA A 838 2.49 -28.19 -4.76
N ARG A 839 1.66 -28.62 -3.79
CA ARG A 839 1.24 -30.02 -3.62
C ARG A 839 0.47 -30.62 -4.81
N ILE A 840 -0.05 -29.78 -5.71
CA ILE A 840 -0.68 -30.18 -6.97
C ILE A 840 0.35 -30.16 -8.11
N GLY A 841 1.24 -29.17 -8.13
CA GLY A 841 2.26 -29.02 -9.17
C GLY A 841 1.67 -29.02 -10.58
N SER A 842 2.11 -29.98 -11.40
CA SER A 842 1.61 -30.21 -12.77
C SER A 842 0.40 -31.16 -12.86
N GLU A 843 -0.16 -31.65 -11.75
CA GLU A 843 -1.37 -32.49 -11.77
C GLU A 843 -2.60 -31.75 -12.33
N LYS A 844 -3.51 -32.51 -12.95
CA LYS A 844 -4.80 -32.01 -13.44
C LYS A 844 -5.59 -31.37 -12.29
N SER A 845 -5.93 -30.11 -12.48
CA SER A 845 -6.55 -29.26 -11.46
C SER A 845 -7.61 -28.35 -12.08
N TYR A 846 -8.47 -27.78 -11.24
CA TYR A 846 -9.38 -26.69 -11.59
C TYR A 846 -8.79 -25.38 -11.08
N GLU A 847 -8.61 -24.39 -11.95
CA GLU A 847 -8.00 -23.10 -11.60
C GLU A 847 -9.07 -22.02 -11.46
N ILE A 848 -9.03 -21.28 -10.34
CA ILE A 848 -9.96 -20.21 -9.98
C ILE A 848 -9.14 -18.97 -9.63
N ALA A 849 -9.54 -17.81 -10.14
CA ALA A 849 -8.91 -16.54 -9.77
C ALA A 849 -9.44 -16.05 -8.42
N VAL A 850 -8.55 -15.56 -7.56
CA VAL A 850 -8.91 -14.80 -6.36
C VAL A 850 -8.32 -13.39 -6.46
N SER A 851 -9.18 -12.38 -6.59
CA SER A 851 -8.76 -10.97 -6.68
C SER A 851 -8.96 -10.28 -5.35
N VAL A 852 -7.89 -9.67 -4.83
CA VAL A 852 -7.83 -9.09 -3.48
C VAL A 852 -7.03 -7.78 -3.47
N PRO A 853 -7.34 -6.84 -2.55
CA PRO A 853 -6.67 -5.54 -2.50
C PRO A 853 -5.36 -5.59 -1.70
N ILE A 854 -4.22 -5.78 -2.35
CA ILE A 854 -2.90 -5.82 -1.69
C ILE A 854 -2.33 -4.39 -1.61
N THR A 855 -2.96 -3.57 -0.76
CA THR A 855 -2.70 -2.13 -0.64
C THR A 855 -1.50 -1.82 0.28
N GLY A 856 -0.32 -1.69 -0.30
CA GLY A 856 0.87 -1.15 0.37
C GLY A 856 1.31 -1.95 1.60
N ASP A 857 1.64 -1.24 2.68
CA ASP A 857 2.22 -1.82 3.90
C ASP A 857 1.19 -2.46 4.85
N SER A 858 -0.12 -2.37 4.56
CA SER A 858 -1.20 -2.90 5.42
C SER A 858 -2.14 -3.86 4.65
N PRO A 859 -1.74 -5.15 4.49
CA PRO A 859 -2.46 -6.13 3.68
C PRO A 859 -3.70 -6.75 4.36
N GLY A 860 -4.21 -6.16 5.45
CA GLY A 860 -5.22 -6.79 6.32
C GLY A 860 -6.47 -7.27 5.59
N ARG A 861 -7.04 -6.43 4.71
CA ARG A 861 -8.24 -6.74 3.90
C ARG A 861 -8.02 -7.96 2.99
N ALA A 862 -6.87 -8.02 2.30
CA ALA A 862 -6.50 -9.16 1.47
C ALA A 862 -6.30 -10.43 2.31
N LEU A 863 -5.59 -10.34 3.44
CA LEU A 863 -5.41 -11.49 4.34
C LEU A 863 -6.74 -12.05 4.86
N GLU A 864 -7.72 -11.20 5.17
CA GLU A 864 -9.06 -11.64 5.57
C GLU A 864 -9.80 -12.40 4.46
N MET A 865 -9.79 -11.91 3.22
CA MET A 865 -10.39 -12.64 2.09
C MET A 865 -9.66 -13.97 1.83
N LEU A 866 -8.32 -13.92 1.77
CA LEU A 866 -7.48 -15.07 1.49
C LEU A 866 -7.66 -16.18 2.54
N ARG A 867 -7.86 -15.87 3.85
CA ARG A 867 -8.19 -16.89 4.87
C ARG A 867 -9.41 -17.72 4.49
N GLY A 868 -10.47 -17.07 4.00
CA GLY A 868 -11.68 -17.76 3.57
C GLY A 868 -11.44 -18.67 2.37
N PHE A 869 -10.78 -18.13 1.34
CA PHE A 869 -10.47 -18.86 0.12
C PHE A 869 -9.51 -20.05 0.36
N ALA A 870 -8.43 -19.80 1.10
CA ALA A 870 -7.40 -20.77 1.44
C ALA A 870 -7.93 -21.92 2.31
N GLN A 871 -8.79 -21.63 3.29
CA GLN A 871 -9.40 -22.68 4.12
C GLN A 871 -10.29 -23.59 3.27
N ALA A 872 -11.13 -23.03 2.40
CA ALA A 872 -11.98 -23.83 1.52
C ALA A 872 -11.17 -24.66 0.51
N GLN A 873 -10.07 -24.10 -0.05
CA GLN A 873 -9.14 -24.82 -0.91
C GLN A 873 -8.45 -25.97 -0.16
N ASN A 874 -7.98 -25.74 1.06
CA ASN A 874 -7.29 -26.75 1.85
C ASN A 874 -8.25 -27.88 2.26
N GLU A 875 -9.44 -27.54 2.78
CA GLU A 875 -10.47 -28.51 3.15
C GLU A 875 -10.88 -29.41 1.97
N ILE A 876 -11.05 -28.87 0.75
CA ILE A 876 -11.40 -29.70 -0.43
C ILE A 876 -10.22 -30.53 -0.95
N ASN A 877 -8.99 -30.01 -0.92
CA ASN A 877 -7.81 -30.71 -1.45
C ASN A 877 -7.37 -31.88 -0.56
N GLU A 878 -7.42 -31.73 0.77
CA GLU A 878 -7.18 -32.81 1.73
C GLU A 878 -8.32 -33.87 1.66
N ALA A 879 -9.55 -33.47 1.34
CA ALA A 879 -10.68 -34.37 1.09
C ALA A 879 -10.63 -35.10 -0.28
N GLY A 880 -9.50 -35.04 -1.00
CA GLY A 880 -9.32 -35.72 -2.29
C GLY A 880 -9.78 -34.93 -3.53
N GLY A 881 -10.15 -33.66 -3.36
CA GLY A 881 -10.52 -32.75 -4.46
C GLY A 881 -11.96 -32.92 -4.94
N ILE A 882 -12.16 -32.62 -6.24
CA ILE A 882 -13.45 -32.60 -6.93
C ILE A 882 -13.36 -33.54 -8.13
N ASN A 883 -14.18 -34.60 -8.16
CA ASN A 883 -14.26 -35.53 -9.29
C ASN A 883 -12.88 -36.06 -9.78
N GLY A 884 -11.91 -36.20 -8.87
CA GLY A 884 -10.54 -36.67 -9.14
C GLY A 884 -9.53 -35.59 -9.56
N ALA A 885 -9.85 -34.30 -9.43
CA ALA A 885 -8.93 -33.19 -9.66
C ALA A 885 -8.96 -32.18 -8.50
N ARG A 886 -7.80 -31.62 -8.14
CA ARG A 886 -7.64 -30.68 -7.02
C ARG A 886 -7.91 -29.23 -7.43
N LEU A 887 -8.19 -28.36 -6.46
CA LEU A 887 -8.45 -26.94 -6.65
C LEU A 887 -7.17 -26.11 -6.51
N LYS A 888 -6.83 -25.33 -7.53
CA LYS A 888 -5.79 -24.29 -7.51
C LYS A 888 -6.43 -22.91 -7.42
N LEU A 889 -5.85 -22.04 -6.59
CA LEU A 889 -6.21 -20.63 -6.52
C LEU A 889 -5.05 -19.77 -7.04
N LYS A 890 -5.33 -18.91 -8.03
CA LYS A 890 -4.37 -17.96 -8.61
C LYS A 890 -4.70 -16.58 -8.06
N ILE A 891 -3.77 -15.99 -7.30
CA ILE A 891 -3.98 -14.72 -6.59
C ILE A 891 -3.69 -13.56 -7.54
N PHE A 892 -4.54 -12.53 -7.51
CA PHE A 892 -4.38 -11.27 -8.23
C PHE A 892 -4.53 -10.07 -7.29
N ASP A 893 -3.68 -9.05 -7.47
CA ASP A 893 -3.74 -7.76 -6.76
C ASP A 893 -4.45 -6.69 -7.60
N ASP A 894 -5.66 -6.33 -7.18
CA ASP A 894 -6.43 -5.21 -7.73
C ASP A 894 -6.19 -3.86 -7.01
N SER A 895 -5.44 -3.88 -5.90
CA SER A 895 -5.12 -2.72 -5.06
C SER A 895 -6.33 -1.87 -4.61
N ASP A 896 -7.55 -2.42 -4.63
CA ASP A 896 -8.83 -1.70 -4.47
C ASP A 896 -9.05 -0.53 -5.47
N ASP A 897 -8.28 -0.48 -6.58
CA ASP A 897 -8.35 0.56 -7.60
C ASP A 897 -9.17 0.08 -8.82
N PRO A 898 -10.21 0.81 -9.27
CA PRO A 898 -11.04 0.40 -10.41
C PRO A 898 -10.29 0.23 -11.75
N LYS A 899 -9.26 1.02 -12.04
CA LYS A 899 -8.52 0.96 -13.31
C LYS A 899 -7.54 -0.21 -13.34
N ILE A 900 -6.91 -0.49 -12.20
CA ILE A 900 -6.10 -1.70 -12.00
C ILE A 900 -7.03 -2.92 -12.08
N THR A 901 -8.21 -2.83 -11.48
CA THR A 901 -9.23 -3.89 -11.54
C THR A 901 -9.67 -4.21 -12.97
N GLU A 902 -9.96 -3.22 -13.81
CA GLU A 902 -10.29 -3.44 -15.23
C GLU A 902 -9.20 -4.23 -15.98
N GLN A 903 -7.92 -3.95 -15.70
CA GLN A 903 -6.78 -4.63 -16.31
C GLN A 903 -6.59 -6.06 -15.77
N VAL A 904 -6.75 -6.25 -14.45
CA VAL A 904 -6.73 -7.55 -13.79
C VAL A 904 -7.88 -8.43 -14.29
N ALA A 905 -9.10 -7.89 -14.37
CA ALA A 905 -10.28 -8.59 -14.88
C ALA A 905 -10.17 -8.97 -16.36
N SER A 906 -9.56 -8.10 -17.17
CA SER A 906 -9.24 -8.39 -18.58
C SER A 906 -8.20 -9.53 -18.71
N THR A 907 -7.17 -9.50 -17.87
CA THR A 907 -6.12 -10.54 -17.85
C THR A 907 -6.67 -11.89 -17.41
N ILE A 908 -7.47 -11.93 -16.35
CA ILE A 908 -8.19 -13.13 -15.89
C ILE A 908 -9.12 -13.66 -16.98
N THR A 909 -9.83 -12.77 -17.68
CA THR A 909 -10.76 -13.14 -18.76
C THR A 909 -10.06 -13.85 -19.91
N GLY A 910 -8.87 -13.35 -20.30
CA GLY A 910 -8.05 -13.90 -21.37
C GLY A 910 -7.35 -15.22 -21.06
N ASP A 911 -7.28 -15.65 -19.79
CA ASP A 911 -6.65 -16.90 -19.38
C ASP A 911 -7.67 -18.07 -19.38
N PRO A 912 -7.63 -18.99 -20.36
CA PRO A 912 -8.66 -20.01 -20.53
C PRO A 912 -8.62 -21.14 -19.49
N THR A 913 -7.58 -21.24 -18.65
CA THR A 913 -7.57 -22.22 -17.55
C THR A 913 -8.52 -21.82 -16.42
N ILE A 914 -8.77 -20.52 -16.26
CA ILE A 914 -9.52 -19.95 -15.15
C ILE A 914 -11.03 -20.14 -15.39
N LEU A 915 -11.67 -20.91 -14.51
CA LEU A 915 -13.07 -21.32 -14.66
C LEU A 915 -14.07 -20.41 -13.92
N ALA A 916 -13.64 -19.69 -12.89
CA ALA A 916 -14.43 -18.68 -12.18
C ALA A 916 -13.53 -17.67 -11.45
N VAL A 917 -14.13 -16.60 -10.92
CA VAL A 917 -13.47 -15.55 -10.14
C VAL A 917 -14.14 -15.38 -8.78
N LEU A 918 -13.33 -15.23 -7.74
CA LEU A 918 -13.73 -14.83 -6.39
C LEU A 918 -13.11 -13.48 -6.04
N GLY A 919 -13.91 -12.57 -5.48
CA GLY A 919 -13.54 -11.15 -5.30
C GLY A 919 -14.58 -10.24 -5.96
N HIS A 920 -14.42 -8.92 -6.02
CA HIS A 920 -13.39 -8.10 -5.38
C HIS A 920 -13.81 -7.71 -3.96
N TRP A 921 -13.00 -6.86 -3.29
CA TRP A 921 -13.33 -6.29 -1.99
C TRP A 921 -14.46 -5.24 -2.08
N SER A 922 -14.19 -4.09 -2.70
CA SER A 922 -15.17 -2.99 -2.74
C SER A 922 -16.21 -3.13 -3.84
N SER A 923 -17.28 -2.34 -3.73
CA SER A 923 -18.29 -2.23 -4.78
C SER A 923 -17.77 -1.53 -6.03
N ASN A 924 -16.81 -0.62 -5.91
CA ASN A 924 -16.24 0.11 -7.06
C ASN A 924 -15.41 -0.82 -7.94
N THR A 925 -14.51 -1.61 -7.35
CA THR A 925 -13.72 -2.61 -8.07
C THR A 925 -14.61 -3.72 -8.63
N SER A 926 -15.56 -4.22 -7.84
CA SER A 926 -16.54 -5.21 -8.33
C SER A 926 -17.35 -4.72 -9.54
N LEU A 927 -17.78 -3.45 -9.58
CA LEU A 927 -18.49 -2.89 -10.73
C LEU A 927 -17.58 -2.69 -11.96
N ALA A 928 -16.31 -2.32 -11.75
CA ALA A 928 -15.33 -2.13 -12.81
C ALA A 928 -14.90 -3.45 -13.49
N ALA A 929 -14.88 -4.55 -12.74
CA ALA A 929 -14.51 -5.88 -13.27
C ALA A 929 -15.63 -6.54 -14.11
N VAL A 930 -16.89 -6.31 -13.73
CA VAL A 930 -18.07 -6.99 -14.31
C VAL A 930 -18.17 -6.93 -15.84
N PRO A 931 -17.89 -5.81 -16.55
CA PRO A 931 -17.91 -5.76 -18.01
C PRO A 931 -16.98 -6.79 -18.67
N ALA A 932 -15.75 -6.96 -18.15
CA ALA A 932 -14.80 -7.95 -18.65
C ALA A 932 -15.31 -9.37 -18.38
N TYR A 933 -15.83 -9.64 -17.17
CA TYR A 933 -16.32 -10.98 -16.83
C TYR A 933 -17.59 -11.38 -17.58
N ILE A 934 -18.46 -10.43 -17.93
CA ILE A 934 -19.60 -10.65 -18.84
C ILE A 934 -19.10 -11.02 -20.24
N ALA A 935 -18.15 -10.26 -20.80
CA ALA A 935 -17.60 -10.53 -22.13
C ALA A 935 -16.86 -11.90 -22.17
N GLY A 936 -16.13 -12.22 -21.10
CA GLY A 936 -15.44 -13.49 -20.90
C GLY A 936 -16.31 -14.68 -20.50
N LYS A 937 -17.62 -14.45 -20.28
CA LYS A 937 -18.59 -15.40 -19.70
C LYS A 937 -18.10 -16.12 -18.45
N ILE A 938 -17.26 -15.49 -17.64
CA ILE A 938 -16.67 -16.13 -16.47
C ILE A 938 -17.55 -15.86 -15.23
N PRO A 939 -17.99 -16.91 -14.49
CA PRO A 939 -18.71 -16.74 -13.23
C PRO A 939 -17.89 -15.94 -12.23
N PHE A 940 -18.52 -14.96 -11.61
CA PHE A 940 -17.92 -14.02 -10.67
C PHE A 940 -18.72 -14.00 -9.37
N ILE A 941 -18.08 -14.31 -8.23
CA ILE A 941 -18.72 -14.28 -6.91
C ILE A 941 -17.99 -13.32 -5.98
N THR A 942 -18.64 -12.19 -5.63
CA THR A 942 -18.09 -11.25 -4.64
C THR A 942 -18.47 -11.62 -3.20
N PRO A 943 -17.49 -11.74 -2.29
CA PRO A 943 -17.75 -12.05 -0.89
C PRO A 943 -17.96 -10.81 0.00
N VAL A 944 -17.73 -9.59 -0.50
CA VAL A 944 -17.77 -8.38 0.34
C VAL A 944 -18.63 -7.25 -0.25
N SER A 945 -18.74 -7.08 -1.57
CA SER A 945 -19.46 -5.96 -2.17
C SER A 945 -20.96 -5.92 -1.86
N THR A 946 -21.44 -4.77 -1.36
CA THR A 946 -22.81 -4.57 -0.85
C THR A 946 -23.75 -3.81 -1.79
N THR A 947 -23.25 -3.07 -2.81
CA THR A 947 -24.10 -2.24 -3.70
C THR A 947 -25.22 -3.02 -4.40
N ILE A 948 -26.37 -2.38 -4.57
CA ILE A 948 -27.50 -2.92 -5.35
C ILE A 948 -27.18 -3.09 -6.84
N GLU A 949 -26.25 -2.31 -7.40
CA GLU A 949 -25.96 -2.29 -8.85
C GLU A 949 -25.44 -3.61 -9.46
N LEU A 950 -25.01 -4.56 -8.63
CA LEU A 950 -24.63 -5.91 -9.04
C LEU A 950 -25.83 -6.87 -9.14
N SER A 951 -26.93 -6.56 -8.46
CA SER A 951 -28.16 -7.38 -8.44
C SER A 951 -28.82 -7.34 -9.81
N HIS A 952 -29.14 -8.51 -10.38
CA HIS A 952 -29.64 -8.68 -11.75
C HIS A 952 -28.71 -8.19 -12.88
N ARG A 953 -27.47 -7.77 -12.58
CA ARG A 953 -26.55 -7.16 -13.55
C ARG A 953 -26.13 -8.09 -14.68
N SER A 954 -26.03 -9.39 -14.40
CA SER A 954 -25.72 -10.45 -15.38
C SER A 954 -26.00 -11.83 -14.76
N PRO A 955 -26.35 -12.86 -15.55
CA PRO A 955 -26.44 -14.23 -15.06
C PRO A 955 -25.09 -14.81 -14.58
N TYR A 956 -23.94 -14.18 -14.89
CA TYR A 956 -22.61 -14.58 -14.44
C TYR A 956 -22.18 -13.91 -13.12
N VAL A 957 -22.96 -12.96 -12.59
CA VAL A 957 -22.61 -12.18 -11.39
C VAL A 957 -23.39 -12.69 -10.19
N PHE A 958 -22.67 -13.02 -9.12
CA PHE A 958 -23.23 -13.51 -7.86
C PHE A 958 -22.55 -12.82 -6.67
N ARG A 959 -23.15 -12.90 -5.48
CA ARG A 959 -22.47 -12.51 -4.23
C ARG A 959 -22.82 -13.44 -3.07
N THR A 960 -21.90 -13.60 -2.13
CA THR A 960 -22.14 -14.30 -0.85
C THR A 960 -22.29 -13.36 0.35
N ASN A 961 -22.23 -12.04 0.14
CA ASN A 961 -22.57 -11.03 1.16
C ASN A 961 -24.04 -10.58 1.08
N LEU A 962 -24.51 -9.95 2.16
CA LEU A 962 -25.72 -9.15 2.21
C LEU A 962 -25.57 -7.89 1.33
N ASN A 963 -26.61 -7.51 0.58
CA ASN A 963 -26.64 -6.23 -0.16
C ASN A 963 -27.37 -5.13 0.64
N THR A 964 -27.11 -3.86 0.31
CA THR A 964 -27.70 -2.67 0.98
C THR A 964 -29.23 -2.71 0.99
N SER A 965 -29.86 -3.25 -0.05
CA SER A 965 -31.31 -3.47 -0.10
C SER A 965 -31.80 -4.46 0.97
N THR A 966 -31.20 -5.64 1.03
CA THR A 966 -31.64 -6.71 1.95
C THR A 966 -31.28 -6.33 3.40
N GLY A 967 -30.14 -5.69 3.62
CA GLY A 967 -29.74 -5.14 4.91
C GLY A 967 -30.67 -4.03 5.40
N GLY A 968 -30.95 -3.02 4.59
CA GLY A 968 -31.87 -1.93 4.93
C GLY A 968 -33.29 -2.45 5.23
N LYS A 969 -33.77 -3.42 4.43
CA LYS A 969 -35.04 -4.14 4.68
C LYS A 969 -35.02 -4.91 6.00
N ALA A 970 -33.95 -5.63 6.30
CA ALA A 970 -33.81 -6.40 7.54
C ALA A 970 -33.81 -5.48 8.77
N LEU A 971 -32.98 -4.42 8.76
CA LEU A 971 -32.88 -3.44 9.84
C LEU A 971 -34.19 -2.67 10.07
N ALA A 972 -34.85 -2.18 9.01
CA ALA A 972 -36.11 -1.45 9.15
C ALA A 972 -37.26 -2.35 9.67
N ASN A 973 -37.36 -3.59 9.16
CA ASN A 973 -38.34 -4.55 9.69
C ASN A 973 -38.05 -4.91 11.15
N TYR A 974 -36.78 -5.05 11.54
CA TYR A 974 -36.39 -5.30 12.93
C TYR A 974 -36.74 -4.12 13.84
N ALA A 975 -36.44 -2.89 13.41
CA ALA A 975 -36.77 -1.66 14.14
C ALA A 975 -38.26 -1.57 14.45
N VAL A 976 -39.14 -1.74 13.45
CA VAL A 976 -40.59 -1.62 13.64
C VAL A 976 -41.19 -2.83 14.37
N THR A 977 -40.79 -4.05 14.05
CA THR A 977 -41.47 -5.26 14.58
C THR A 977 -40.90 -5.80 15.90
N LYS A 978 -39.59 -5.61 16.16
CA LYS A 978 -38.90 -6.12 17.35
C LYS A 978 -38.64 -5.00 18.35
N LEU A 979 -37.95 -3.92 17.94
CA LEU A 979 -37.66 -2.78 18.81
C LEU A 979 -38.89 -1.88 19.05
N ARG A 980 -39.92 -1.99 18.19
CA ARG A 980 -41.13 -1.14 18.18
C ARG A 980 -40.81 0.35 18.04
N LYS A 981 -39.80 0.65 17.23
CA LYS A 981 -39.30 1.99 16.91
C LYS A 981 -39.76 2.40 15.53
N THR A 982 -40.27 3.62 15.43
CA THR A 982 -40.98 4.12 14.25
C THR A 982 -40.56 5.53 13.83
N LYS A 983 -39.78 6.23 14.67
CA LYS A 983 -39.34 7.61 14.44
C LYS A 983 -37.83 7.67 14.48
N VAL A 984 -37.19 7.46 13.33
CA VAL A 984 -35.74 7.25 13.26
C VAL A 984 -35.04 8.52 12.81
N ALA A 985 -34.03 8.97 13.57
CA ALA A 985 -33.06 9.94 13.09
C ALA A 985 -31.91 9.19 12.40
N ILE A 986 -31.53 9.56 11.18
CA ILE A 986 -30.47 8.87 10.44
C ILE A 986 -29.23 9.76 10.31
N PHE A 987 -28.09 9.20 10.67
CA PHE A 987 -26.76 9.80 10.53
C PHE A 987 -26.01 9.01 9.45
N PHE A 988 -25.63 9.66 8.36
CA PHE A 988 -25.13 9.03 7.14
C PHE A 988 -23.98 9.86 6.54
N ASP A 989 -23.29 9.37 5.51
CA ASP A 989 -22.22 10.11 4.81
C ASP A 989 -22.65 10.34 3.36
N SER A 990 -22.91 11.59 2.96
CA SER A 990 -23.45 11.87 1.61
C SER A 990 -22.46 11.64 0.47
N ARG A 991 -21.15 11.57 0.77
CA ARG A 991 -20.11 11.22 -0.22
C ARG A 991 -20.18 9.73 -0.53
N SER A 992 -20.38 8.90 0.49
CA SER A 992 -20.44 7.44 0.39
C SER A 992 -21.71 6.92 -0.31
N GLN A 993 -21.52 6.26 -1.46
CA GLN A 993 -22.61 5.61 -2.20
C GLN A 993 -23.26 4.47 -1.37
N TYR A 994 -22.45 3.68 -0.66
CA TYR A 994 -22.93 2.64 0.26
C TYR A 994 -23.89 3.23 1.32
N SER A 995 -23.51 4.36 1.91
CA SER A 995 -24.27 5.00 2.98
C SER A 995 -25.64 5.47 2.50
N LYS A 996 -25.68 6.19 1.36
CA LYS A 996 -26.91 6.61 0.68
C LYS A 996 -27.80 5.44 0.28
N GLU A 997 -27.24 4.33 -0.23
CA GLU A 997 -28.03 3.16 -0.61
C GLU A 997 -28.72 2.51 0.62
N LEU A 998 -27.98 2.30 1.71
CA LEU A 998 -28.51 1.64 2.91
C LEU A 998 -29.57 2.53 3.61
N GLU A 999 -29.30 3.83 3.75
CA GLU A 999 -30.26 4.82 4.27
C GLU A 999 -31.55 4.80 3.44
N SER A 1000 -31.42 4.86 2.11
CA SER A 1000 -32.56 4.96 1.21
C SER A 1000 -33.44 3.70 1.25
N GLU A 1001 -32.84 2.51 1.31
CA GLU A 1001 -33.59 1.25 1.39
C GLU A 1001 -34.20 0.98 2.77
N PHE A 1002 -33.55 1.43 3.86
CA PHE A 1002 -34.15 1.44 5.20
C PHE A 1002 -35.36 2.36 5.25
N SER A 1003 -35.22 3.62 4.81
CA SER A 1003 -36.27 4.63 4.79
C SER A 1003 -37.52 4.19 4.01
N LYS A 1004 -37.35 3.63 2.80
CA LYS A 1004 -38.45 3.09 1.97
C LYS A 1004 -39.26 1.97 2.64
N VAL A 1005 -38.71 1.32 3.65
CA VAL A 1005 -39.35 0.20 4.38
C VAL A 1005 -39.98 0.71 5.67
N LEU A 1006 -39.29 1.59 6.40
CA LEU A 1006 -39.83 2.31 7.55
C LEU A 1006 -41.11 3.06 7.19
N GLU A 1007 -41.10 3.81 6.08
CA GLU A 1007 -42.25 4.58 5.58
C GLU A 1007 -43.43 3.67 5.18
N LYS A 1008 -43.17 2.52 4.54
CA LYS A 1008 -44.20 1.52 4.22
C LYS A 1008 -44.80 0.85 5.46
N ALA A 1009 -44.03 0.78 6.54
CA ALA A 1009 -44.47 0.30 7.85
C ALA A 1009 -45.14 1.40 8.70
N SER A 1010 -45.45 2.56 8.12
CA SER A 1010 -46.04 3.74 8.79
C SER A 1010 -45.15 4.39 9.87
N GLY A 1011 -43.85 4.12 9.85
CA GLY A 1011 -42.85 4.94 10.53
C GLY A 1011 -42.43 6.14 9.68
N ASN A 1012 -41.58 7.01 10.24
CA ASN A 1012 -41.00 8.14 9.52
C ASN A 1012 -39.55 8.40 9.93
N VAL A 1013 -38.76 8.95 9.00
CA VAL A 1013 -37.48 9.58 9.34
C VAL A 1013 -37.76 10.96 9.93
N THR A 1014 -37.17 11.31 11.08
CA THR A 1014 -37.35 12.63 11.72
C THR A 1014 -36.32 13.66 11.23
N ASN A 1015 -35.09 13.19 11.03
CA ASN A 1015 -33.92 13.97 10.69
C ASN A 1015 -32.99 13.12 9.81
N ARG A 1016 -32.26 13.78 8.92
CA ARG A 1016 -31.07 13.23 8.26
C ARG A 1016 -29.91 14.17 8.60
N PHE A 1017 -28.81 13.62 9.10
CA PHE A 1017 -27.60 14.35 9.45
C PHE A 1017 -26.42 13.77 8.67
N ASP A 1018 -25.67 14.63 8.00
CA ASP A 1018 -24.50 14.21 7.22
C ASP A 1018 -23.25 14.28 8.11
N LEU A 1019 -22.68 13.11 8.41
CA LEU A 1019 -21.43 12.94 9.13
C LEU A 1019 -20.22 13.53 8.37
N SER A 1020 -20.36 13.78 7.07
CA SER A 1020 -19.30 14.38 6.25
C SER A 1020 -19.35 15.90 6.12
N ASP A 1021 -20.36 16.56 6.69
CA ASP A 1021 -20.46 18.02 6.71
C ASP A 1021 -19.43 18.60 7.70
N GLN A 1022 -18.59 19.54 7.25
CA GLN A 1022 -17.60 20.21 8.11
C GLN A 1022 -18.23 21.06 9.23
N SER A 1023 -19.53 21.35 9.14
CA SER A 1023 -20.33 22.02 10.16
C SER A 1023 -21.15 21.06 11.04
N PHE A 1024 -20.99 19.73 10.85
CA PHE A 1024 -21.68 18.72 11.65
C PHE A 1024 -21.42 18.91 13.15
N SER A 1025 -22.50 18.88 13.93
CA SER A 1025 -22.45 19.07 15.38
C SER A 1025 -23.30 18.01 16.07
N ILE A 1026 -22.64 17.13 16.80
CA ILE A 1026 -23.24 15.95 17.44
C ILE A 1026 -24.32 16.35 18.45
N ALA A 1027 -24.02 17.32 19.32
CA ALA A 1027 -24.97 17.81 20.33
C ALA A 1027 -26.24 18.39 19.67
N ASN A 1028 -26.08 19.35 18.76
CA ASN A 1028 -27.19 19.97 18.03
C ASN A 1028 -28.03 18.93 17.25
N SER A 1029 -27.38 17.90 16.70
CA SER A 1029 -28.07 16.85 15.93
C SER A 1029 -28.89 15.91 16.83
N LEU A 1030 -28.34 15.51 17.98
CA LEU A 1030 -29.07 14.70 18.97
C LEU A 1030 -30.24 15.49 19.57
N ASP A 1031 -30.04 16.78 19.88
CA ASP A 1031 -31.09 17.62 20.44
C ASP A 1031 -32.24 17.83 19.41
N GLN A 1032 -31.91 18.16 18.16
CA GLN A 1032 -32.90 18.23 17.06
C GLN A 1032 -33.59 16.90 16.73
N ALA A 1033 -32.99 15.75 17.07
CA ALA A 1033 -33.61 14.44 16.92
C ALA A 1033 -34.68 14.21 18.00
N MET A 1034 -34.34 14.49 19.26
CA MET A 1034 -35.26 14.36 20.39
C MET A 1034 -36.40 15.40 20.33
N GLU A 1035 -36.13 16.64 19.90
CA GLU A 1035 -37.15 17.68 19.70
C GLU A 1035 -38.24 17.27 18.69
N LYS A 1036 -37.86 16.57 17.61
CA LYS A 1036 -38.82 15.98 16.66
C LYS A 1036 -39.41 14.65 17.12
N GLY A 1037 -39.06 14.20 18.33
CA GLY A 1037 -39.57 12.99 18.95
C GLY A 1037 -39.06 11.70 18.30
N ALA A 1038 -37.80 11.65 17.88
CA ALA A 1038 -37.16 10.40 17.51
C ALA A 1038 -37.23 9.37 18.65
N ASP A 1039 -37.41 8.10 18.32
CA ASP A 1039 -37.40 6.97 19.25
C ASP A 1039 -36.18 6.04 19.03
N ALA A 1040 -35.47 6.19 17.91
CA ALA A 1040 -34.23 5.50 17.58
C ALA A 1040 -33.29 6.34 16.70
N ILE A 1041 -32.03 5.94 16.65
CA ILE A 1041 -31.01 6.45 15.73
C ILE A 1041 -30.58 5.30 14.79
N MET A 1042 -30.41 5.60 13.50
CA MET A 1042 -29.65 4.75 12.58
C MET A 1042 -28.32 5.41 12.23
N LEU A 1043 -27.22 4.66 12.32
CA LEU A 1043 -25.86 5.10 12.00
C LEU A 1043 -25.36 4.37 10.75
N VAL A 1044 -24.97 5.12 9.73
CA VAL A 1044 -24.43 4.58 8.46
C VAL A 1044 -23.16 5.34 8.04
N PRO A 1045 -22.05 5.21 8.78
CA PRO A 1045 -20.80 5.88 8.42
C PRO A 1045 -20.18 5.34 7.13
N ALA A 1046 -19.33 6.15 6.50
CA ALA A 1046 -18.26 5.68 5.62
C ALA A 1046 -17.03 5.31 6.47
N PRO A 1047 -16.00 4.61 5.93
CA PRO A 1047 -14.76 4.33 6.68
C PRO A 1047 -14.16 5.56 7.36
N ASP A 1048 -14.15 6.70 6.66
CA ASP A 1048 -13.57 7.96 7.14
C ASP A 1048 -14.43 8.66 8.22
N THR A 1049 -15.72 8.29 8.35
CA THR A 1049 -16.70 8.88 9.28
C THR A 1049 -17.15 7.91 10.38
N VAL A 1050 -16.46 6.77 10.55
CA VAL A 1050 -16.72 5.83 11.66
C VAL A 1050 -16.50 6.51 13.02
N ASN A 1051 -15.43 7.29 13.18
CA ASN A 1051 -15.14 7.97 14.45
C ASN A 1051 -16.27 8.94 14.86
N ASP A 1052 -16.88 9.65 13.90
CA ASP A 1052 -17.99 10.57 14.16
C ASP A 1052 -19.26 9.82 14.56
N ALA A 1053 -19.55 8.69 13.89
CA ALA A 1053 -20.64 7.80 14.30
C ALA A 1053 -20.44 7.22 15.71
N LEU A 1054 -19.21 6.86 16.08
CA LEU A 1054 -18.88 6.41 17.44
C LEU A 1054 -19.08 7.53 18.47
N GLN A 1055 -18.69 8.77 18.17
CA GLN A 1055 -18.99 9.91 19.04
C GLN A 1055 -20.50 10.19 19.16
N VAL A 1056 -21.30 9.94 18.13
CA VAL A 1056 -22.77 10.00 18.22
C VAL A 1056 -23.31 8.92 19.17
N ILE A 1057 -22.74 7.71 19.18
CA ILE A 1057 -23.07 6.66 20.18
C ILE A 1057 -22.76 7.16 21.60
N THR A 1058 -21.53 7.59 21.88
CA THR A 1058 -21.12 8.04 23.22
C THR A 1058 -21.92 9.27 23.68
N ALA A 1059 -22.27 10.18 22.77
CA ALA A 1059 -23.08 11.35 23.07
C ALA A 1059 -24.58 11.04 23.22
N ASN A 1060 -25.09 9.94 22.66
CA ASN A 1060 -26.47 9.51 22.80
C ASN A 1060 -26.84 9.20 24.26
N ARG A 1061 -25.90 8.69 25.08
CA ARG A 1061 -26.13 8.39 26.51
C ARG A 1061 -27.32 7.45 26.77
N GLY A 1062 -27.42 6.39 25.98
CA GLY A 1062 -28.56 5.45 25.97
C GLY A 1062 -29.94 6.05 25.67
N ARG A 1063 -30.06 7.34 25.32
CA ARG A 1063 -31.36 8.06 25.24
C ARG A 1063 -32.25 7.55 24.11
N LEU A 1064 -31.68 7.27 22.93
CA LEU A 1064 -32.36 6.71 21.77
C LEU A 1064 -31.81 5.30 21.47
N SER A 1065 -32.66 4.39 21.01
CA SER A 1065 -32.23 3.04 20.64
C SER A 1065 -31.37 3.06 19.38
N LEU A 1066 -30.28 2.29 19.36
CA LEU A 1066 -29.28 2.35 18.31
C LEU A 1066 -29.48 1.24 17.25
N ILE A 1067 -29.36 1.62 15.98
CA ILE A 1067 -29.36 0.74 14.82
C ILE A 1067 -28.05 1.01 14.06
N GLY A 1068 -27.14 0.05 14.05
CA GLY A 1068 -25.90 0.15 13.28
C GLY A 1068 -26.10 -0.18 11.81
N ASP A 1069 -25.00 -0.16 11.05
CA ASP A 1069 -25.01 -0.46 9.62
C ASP A 1069 -24.86 -1.99 9.35
N ILE A 1070 -24.46 -2.36 8.13
CA ILE A 1070 -24.22 -3.75 7.74
C ILE A 1070 -22.74 -4.06 7.43
N ALA A 1071 -21.80 -3.17 7.81
CA ALA A 1071 -20.38 -3.31 7.47
C ALA A 1071 -19.42 -2.59 8.44
N ASN A 1072 -19.50 -1.27 8.54
CA ASN A 1072 -18.44 -0.43 9.09
C ASN A 1072 -18.44 -0.37 10.64
N LEU A 1073 -19.59 -0.61 11.29
CA LEU A 1073 -19.73 -0.63 12.75
C LEU A 1073 -19.56 -2.02 13.38
N TYR A 1074 -19.38 -3.08 12.59
CA TYR A 1074 -19.06 -4.42 13.10
C TYR A 1074 -17.54 -4.58 13.34
N THR A 1075 -16.99 -3.80 14.26
CA THR A 1075 -15.55 -3.67 14.53
C THR A 1075 -15.23 -3.66 16.03
N PRO A 1076 -14.03 -4.11 16.45
CA PRO A 1076 -13.60 -4.03 17.86
C PRO A 1076 -13.67 -2.61 18.43
N LYS A 1077 -13.23 -1.61 17.65
CA LYS A 1077 -13.29 -0.18 18.01
C LYS A 1077 -14.71 0.29 18.39
N THR A 1078 -15.74 -0.34 17.84
CA THR A 1078 -17.14 -0.03 18.18
C THR A 1078 -17.56 -0.57 19.56
N LEU A 1079 -16.99 -1.69 19.99
CA LEU A 1079 -17.15 -2.22 21.36
C LEU A 1079 -16.28 -1.46 22.38
N GLU A 1080 -15.11 -0.99 21.95
CA GLU A 1080 -14.13 -0.27 22.78
C GLU A 1080 -14.55 1.19 23.04
N VAL A 1081 -14.85 1.95 21.98
CA VAL A 1081 -15.23 3.38 22.08
C VAL A 1081 -16.73 3.56 22.38
N GLY A 1082 -17.58 2.69 21.84
CA GLY A 1082 -19.01 2.71 22.09
C GLY A 1082 -19.36 2.23 23.51
N GLY A 1083 -18.67 1.20 24.00
CA GLY A 1083 -18.73 0.74 25.39
C GLY A 1083 -20.16 0.48 25.90
N GLU A 1084 -20.46 1.03 27.08
CA GLU A 1084 -21.80 0.95 27.71
C GLU A 1084 -22.87 1.64 26.84
N GLU A 1085 -22.51 2.73 26.17
CA GLU A 1085 -23.43 3.56 25.38
C GLU A 1085 -23.82 2.91 24.04
N ALA A 1086 -23.06 1.90 23.61
CA ALA A 1086 -23.40 1.04 22.48
C ALA A 1086 -24.34 -0.11 22.86
N VAL A 1087 -24.55 -0.42 24.16
CA VAL A 1087 -25.36 -1.58 24.58
C VAL A 1087 -26.79 -1.47 24.07
N GLY A 1088 -27.29 -2.56 23.47
CA GLY A 1088 -28.57 -2.59 22.78
C GLY A 1088 -28.53 -2.07 21.33
N MET A 1089 -27.35 -1.70 20.80
CA MET A 1089 -27.20 -1.44 19.36
C MET A 1089 -27.34 -2.74 18.57
N VAL A 1090 -28.27 -2.76 17.62
CA VAL A 1090 -28.54 -3.90 16.74
C VAL A 1090 -27.93 -3.68 15.34
N MET A 1091 -27.32 -4.72 14.77
CA MET A 1091 -26.81 -4.76 13.40
C MET A 1091 -27.26 -6.03 12.66
N ALA A 1092 -27.16 -6.00 11.33
CA ALA A 1092 -27.57 -7.09 10.44
C ALA A 1092 -26.41 -7.53 9.53
N LEU A 1093 -26.03 -8.80 9.60
CA LEU A 1093 -24.82 -9.35 9.00
C LEU A 1093 -25.11 -10.60 8.15
N ALA A 1094 -24.19 -10.97 7.25
CA ALA A 1094 -24.24 -12.27 6.57
C ALA A 1094 -23.57 -13.41 7.38
N TRP A 1095 -22.77 -13.07 8.40
CA TRP A 1095 -22.14 -14.02 9.32
C TRP A 1095 -21.72 -13.40 10.66
N HIS A 1096 -21.88 -14.15 11.74
CA HIS A 1096 -21.26 -13.94 13.05
C HIS A 1096 -20.83 -15.30 13.65
N SER A 1097 -19.72 -15.31 14.40
CA SER A 1097 -19.02 -16.54 14.82
C SER A 1097 -19.83 -17.50 15.68
N GLU A 1098 -20.73 -17.00 16.52
CA GLU A 1098 -21.56 -17.81 17.43
C GLU A 1098 -23.01 -17.99 16.93
N ALA A 1099 -23.39 -17.35 15.81
CA ALA A 1099 -24.77 -17.36 15.33
C ALA A 1099 -25.21 -18.68 14.67
N ASN A 1100 -24.26 -19.53 14.27
CA ASN A 1100 -24.55 -20.88 13.78
C ASN A 1100 -23.43 -21.87 14.21
N PRO A 1101 -23.44 -22.37 15.46
CA PRO A 1101 -22.42 -23.30 15.94
C PRO A 1101 -22.44 -24.63 15.17
N ASN A 1102 -23.57 -25.00 14.57
CA ASN A 1102 -23.76 -26.28 13.88
C ASN A 1102 -22.99 -26.40 12.55
N SER A 1103 -22.46 -25.30 11.98
CA SER A 1103 -21.60 -25.38 10.78
C SER A 1103 -20.19 -25.87 11.10
N GLY A 1104 -19.77 -25.77 12.37
CA GLY A 1104 -18.41 -26.04 12.85
C GLY A 1104 -17.32 -25.17 12.21
N PHE A 1105 -17.67 -24.22 11.33
CA PHE A 1105 -16.72 -23.40 10.58
C PHE A 1105 -15.82 -22.60 11.53
N SER A 1106 -16.43 -21.85 12.46
CA SER A 1106 -15.73 -21.01 13.45
C SER A 1106 -14.65 -21.80 14.21
N HIS A 1107 -14.93 -23.05 14.59
CA HIS A 1107 -13.97 -23.93 15.26
C HIS A 1107 -12.81 -24.31 14.32
N ARG A 1108 -13.11 -24.86 13.13
CA ARG A 1108 -12.08 -25.26 12.16
C ARG A 1108 -11.21 -24.08 11.73
N SER A 1109 -11.80 -22.89 11.60
CA SER A 1109 -11.08 -21.66 11.26
C SER A 1109 -10.12 -21.23 12.38
N VAL A 1110 -10.56 -21.18 13.63
CA VAL A 1110 -9.68 -20.87 14.78
C VAL A 1110 -8.60 -21.93 14.95
N GLU A 1111 -8.93 -23.20 14.70
CA GLU A 1111 -7.98 -24.31 14.73
C GLU A 1111 -6.93 -24.23 13.61
N LEU A 1112 -7.31 -23.86 12.38
CA LEU A 1112 -6.39 -23.70 11.26
C LEU A 1112 -5.49 -22.47 11.42
N TRP A 1113 -6.11 -21.29 11.60
CA TRP A 1113 -5.42 -20.00 11.58
C TRP A 1113 -4.77 -19.61 12.91
N LYS A 1114 -5.07 -20.34 14.00
CA LYS A 1114 -4.66 -20.01 15.38
C LYS A 1114 -5.07 -18.61 15.83
N ALA A 1115 -6.11 -18.06 15.21
CA ALA A 1115 -6.65 -16.73 15.44
C ALA A 1115 -8.15 -16.70 15.06
N PRO A 1116 -8.96 -15.76 15.61
CA PRO A 1116 -10.29 -15.48 15.10
C PRO A 1116 -10.28 -15.11 13.61
N VAL A 1117 -11.38 -15.39 12.91
CA VAL A 1117 -11.60 -15.00 11.51
C VAL A 1117 -12.71 -13.97 11.40
N SER A 1118 -12.62 -13.09 10.40
CA SER A 1118 -13.58 -12.01 10.21
C SER A 1118 -14.82 -12.47 9.41
N HIS A 1119 -15.81 -11.59 9.36
CA HIS A 1119 -16.95 -11.71 8.44
C HIS A 1119 -16.51 -11.91 6.98
N ALA A 1120 -15.51 -11.15 6.52
CA ALA A 1120 -14.99 -11.26 5.16
C ALA A 1120 -14.30 -12.62 4.88
N SER A 1121 -13.68 -13.25 5.89
CA SER A 1121 -13.19 -14.62 5.78
C SER A 1121 -14.33 -15.63 5.63
N ALA A 1122 -15.42 -15.48 6.39
CA ALA A 1122 -16.58 -16.37 6.32
C ALA A 1122 -17.33 -16.28 4.98
N THR A 1123 -17.57 -15.07 4.47
CA THR A 1123 -18.21 -14.88 3.15
C THR A 1123 -17.30 -15.28 1.98
N SER A 1124 -15.98 -15.14 2.13
CA SER A 1124 -14.98 -15.63 1.16
C SER A 1124 -14.94 -17.15 1.11
N TYR A 1125 -14.97 -17.82 2.27
CA TYR A 1125 -15.15 -19.28 2.34
C TYR A 1125 -16.46 -19.73 1.67
N ASN A 1126 -17.57 -19.02 1.92
CA ASN A 1126 -18.85 -19.30 1.24
C ASN A 1126 -18.71 -19.19 -0.29
N ALA A 1127 -17.99 -18.19 -0.80
CA ALA A 1127 -17.83 -17.99 -2.24
C ALA A 1127 -17.05 -19.16 -2.89
N THR A 1128 -16.00 -19.66 -2.24
CA THR A 1128 -15.29 -20.86 -2.70
C THR A 1128 -16.14 -22.13 -2.59
N GLN A 1129 -16.88 -22.33 -1.49
CA GLN A 1129 -17.78 -23.49 -1.34
C GLN A 1129 -18.87 -23.53 -2.41
N ALA A 1130 -19.40 -22.38 -2.82
CA ALA A 1130 -20.35 -22.29 -3.93
C ALA A 1130 -19.72 -22.75 -5.26
N ILE A 1131 -18.47 -22.37 -5.55
CA ILE A 1131 -17.73 -22.85 -6.72
C ILE A 1131 -17.39 -24.34 -6.63
N ILE A 1132 -16.93 -24.83 -5.47
CA ILE A 1132 -16.64 -26.26 -5.24
C ILE A 1132 -17.88 -27.12 -5.57
N GLU A 1133 -19.06 -26.69 -5.11
CA GLU A 1133 -20.31 -27.40 -5.35
C GLU A 1133 -20.80 -27.28 -6.80
N ALA A 1134 -20.65 -26.11 -7.43
CA ALA A 1134 -20.94 -25.93 -8.85
C ALA A 1134 -20.04 -26.82 -9.74
N LEU A 1135 -18.75 -26.97 -9.38
CA LEU A 1135 -17.81 -27.88 -10.04
C LEU A 1135 -18.20 -29.36 -9.84
N ARG A 1136 -18.54 -29.79 -8.61
CA ARG A 1136 -18.96 -31.17 -8.30
C ARG A 1136 -20.12 -31.66 -9.18
N ARG A 1137 -21.11 -30.78 -9.43
CA ARG A 1137 -22.30 -31.07 -10.25
C ARG A 1137 -22.00 -31.30 -11.74
N GLN A 1138 -20.76 -31.06 -12.19
CA GLN A 1138 -20.35 -31.18 -13.60
C GLN A 1138 -19.38 -32.33 -13.84
N LYS A 1139 -19.65 -33.14 -14.87
CA LYS A 1139 -18.71 -34.16 -15.37
C LYS A 1139 -17.51 -33.53 -16.09
N ASN A 1140 -17.77 -32.48 -16.88
CA ASN A 1140 -16.77 -31.68 -17.59
C ASN A 1140 -16.98 -30.21 -17.21
N PRO A 1141 -16.32 -29.69 -16.16
CA PRO A 1141 -16.51 -28.31 -15.74
C PRO A 1141 -16.13 -27.28 -16.81
N SER A 1142 -16.92 -26.20 -16.90
CA SER A 1142 -16.75 -25.07 -17.82
C SER A 1142 -17.26 -23.78 -17.18
N ARG A 1143 -16.85 -22.63 -17.72
CA ARG A 1143 -17.34 -21.31 -17.27
C ARG A 1143 -18.86 -21.22 -17.33
N GLU A 1144 -19.45 -21.59 -18.47
CA GLU A 1144 -20.90 -21.70 -18.65
C GLU A 1144 -21.56 -22.69 -17.67
N GLY A 1145 -21.05 -23.92 -17.56
CA GLY A 1145 -21.67 -24.94 -16.71
C GLY A 1145 -21.61 -24.62 -15.21
N ILE A 1146 -20.59 -23.88 -14.75
CA ILE A 1146 -20.55 -23.32 -13.40
C ILE A 1146 -21.67 -22.27 -13.23
N GLN A 1147 -21.83 -21.34 -14.18
CA GLN A 1147 -22.93 -20.37 -14.14
C GLN A 1147 -24.30 -21.07 -14.12
N GLU A 1148 -24.49 -22.12 -14.94
CA GLU A 1148 -25.75 -22.87 -14.97
C GLU A 1148 -26.04 -23.57 -13.64
N ALA A 1149 -25.02 -24.21 -13.04
CA ALA A 1149 -25.13 -24.84 -11.74
C ALA A 1149 -25.48 -23.83 -10.63
N LEU A 1150 -24.82 -22.66 -10.58
CA LEU A 1150 -25.05 -21.61 -9.58
C LEU A 1150 -26.47 -20.99 -9.68
N ARG A 1151 -27.06 -20.93 -10.89
CA ARG A 1151 -28.43 -20.42 -11.10
C ARG A 1151 -29.52 -21.48 -10.97
N ALA A 1152 -29.19 -22.76 -10.76
CA ALA A 1152 -30.18 -23.81 -10.66
C ALA A 1152 -31.10 -23.59 -9.45
N PRO A 1153 -32.44 -23.71 -9.57
CA PRO A 1153 -33.36 -23.51 -8.43
C PRO A 1153 -33.17 -24.49 -7.26
N ASN A 1154 -32.45 -25.59 -7.48
CA ASN A 1154 -32.01 -26.56 -6.49
C ASN A 1154 -30.51 -26.44 -6.14
N PHE A 1155 -29.88 -25.29 -6.42
CA PHE A 1155 -28.54 -25.00 -5.93
C PHE A 1155 -28.57 -24.77 -4.41
N PHE A 1156 -27.70 -25.49 -3.72
CA PHE A 1156 -27.37 -25.27 -2.32
C PHE A 1156 -25.93 -25.75 -2.09
N ALA A 1157 -25.16 -25.02 -1.27
CA ALA A 1157 -23.82 -25.43 -0.84
C ALA A 1157 -23.67 -25.17 0.66
N ASN A 1158 -22.88 -25.99 1.37
CA ASN A 1158 -22.68 -25.84 2.81
C ASN A 1158 -21.68 -24.70 3.09
N GLY A 1159 -22.12 -23.64 3.76
CA GLY A 1159 -21.30 -22.48 4.11
C GLY A 1159 -21.08 -22.28 5.61
N ALA A 1160 -20.23 -21.30 5.93
CA ALA A 1160 -19.94 -20.83 7.28
C ALA A 1160 -21.19 -20.37 8.05
N SER A 1161 -22.14 -19.74 7.34
CA SER A 1161 -23.42 -19.24 7.88
C SER A 1161 -24.53 -20.29 7.87
N GLY A 1162 -24.36 -21.41 7.15
CA GLY A 1162 -25.42 -22.36 6.77
C GLY A 1162 -25.52 -22.52 5.24
N ASP A 1163 -26.68 -22.96 4.75
CA ASP A 1163 -26.98 -23.13 3.32
C ASP A 1163 -26.75 -21.86 2.48
N ILE A 1164 -25.81 -21.92 1.55
CA ILE A 1164 -25.61 -20.91 0.52
C ILE A 1164 -26.54 -21.24 -0.65
N ARG A 1165 -27.42 -20.30 -0.99
CA ARG A 1165 -28.36 -20.41 -2.12
C ARG A 1165 -28.38 -19.08 -2.86
N PHE A 1166 -28.53 -19.08 -4.18
CA PHE A 1166 -28.64 -17.84 -4.97
C PHE A 1166 -30.07 -17.62 -5.44
N SER A 1167 -30.51 -16.36 -5.37
CA SER A 1167 -31.75 -15.91 -5.97
C SER A 1167 -31.55 -15.57 -7.45
N PRO A 1168 -32.63 -15.39 -8.26
CA PRO A 1168 -32.50 -15.11 -9.70
C PRO A 1168 -31.76 -13.81 -10.07
N SER A 1169 -31.46 -12.93 -9.10
CA SER A 1169 -30.64 -11.73 -9.25
C SER A 1169 -29.13 -11.98 -9.14
N GLY A 1170 -28.71 -13.16 -8.68
CA GLY A 1170 -27.33 -13.45 -8.25
C GLY A 1170 -27.06 -13.19 -6.76
N ASP A 1171 -27.98 -12.56 -6.03
CA ASP A 1171 -27.82 -12.32 -4.60
C ASP A 1171 -28.00 -13.60 -3.78
N ALA A 1172 -27.17 -13.76 -2.74
CA ALA A 1172 -27.35 -14.79 -1.72
C ALA A 1172 -28.72 -14.68 -1.04
N ASN A 1173 -29.44 -15.80 -0.99
CA ASN A 1173 -30.68 -16.00 -0.25
C ASN A 1173 -30.40 -16.77 1.04
N THR A 1174 -29.52 -16.20 1.86
CA THR A 1174 -29.15 -16.69 3.20
C THR A 1174 -29.97 -15.98 4.28
N ALA A 1175 -30.14 -16.60 5.45
CA ALA A 1175 -30.77 -15.95 6.58
C ALA A 1175 -29.87 -14.81 7.11
N THR A 1176 -30.41 -13.59 7.20
CA THR A 1176 -29.72 -12.46 7.83
C THR A 1176 -29.52 -12.75 9.32
N GLN A 1177 -28.27 -12.65 9.79
CA GLN A 1177 -27.94 -12.85 11.20
C GLN A 1177 -27.92 -11.50 11.89
N PHE A 1178 -28.71 -11.34 12.95
CA PHE A 1178 -28.70 -10.14 13.78
C PHE A 1178 -27.76 -10.31 14.96
N VAL A 1179 -27.05 -9.24 15.30
CA VAL A 1179 -26.23 -9.14 16.52
C VAL A 1179 -26.63 -7.91 17.32
N GLU A 1180 -26.47 -7.99 18.63
CA GLU A 1180 -26.69 -6.90 19.59
C GLU A 1180 -25.43 -6.70 20.43
N VAL A 1181 -25.03 -5.45 20.67
CA VAL A 1181 -23.95 -5.16 21.63
C VAL A 1181 -24.44 -5.43 23.06
N ARG A 1182 -23.73 -6.29 23.79
CA ARG A 1182 -24.05 -6.67 25.18
C ARG A 1182 -22.79 -6.75 26.06
N PRO A 1183 -22.89 -6.63 27.39
CA PRO A 1183 -21.79 -6.93 28.30
C PRO A 1183 -21.40 -8.42 28.27
N LYS A 1184 -20.10 -8.73 28.39
CA LYS A 1184 -19.58 -10.11 28.42
C LYS A 1184 -19.86 -10.81 29.74
N ASN A 1185 -20.28 -12.07 29.66
CA ASN A 1185 -20.52 -12.93 30.83
C ASN A 1185 -19.27 -13.68 31.37
N LYS A 1186 -18.03 -13.34 30.95
CA LYS A 1186 -16.80 -14.07 31.34
C LYS A 1186 -15.59 -13.16 31.59
N SER A 1187 -14.93 -13.38 32.73
CA SER A 1187 -13.83 -12.58 33.30
C SER A 1187 -12.45 -12.76 32.62
N THR A 1188 -12.39 -13.09 31.32
CA THR A 1188 -11.15 -13.53 30.64
C THR A 1188 -10.98 -12.94 29.23
N SER A 1189 -11.36 -11.68 29.02
CA SER A 1189 -11.26 -10.99 27.74
C SER A 1189 -11.11 -9.48 27.97
N PRO A 1190 -10.29 -8.74 27.18
CA PRO A 1190 -9.98 -7.32 27.47
C PRO A 1190 -11.16 -6.38 27.23
N THR A 1191 -12.02 -6.62 26.22
CA THR A 1191 -13.23 -5.82 26.04
C THR A 1191 -14.34 -6.28 26.98
N SER A 1192 -14.95 -5.35 27.72
CA SER A 1192 -16.12 -5.64 28.60
C SER A 1192 -17.41 -5.97 27.81
N TYR A 1193 -17.41 -5.73 26.50
CA TYR A 1193 -18.57 -5.87 25.62
C TYR A 1193 -18.29 -6.81 24.45
N GLU A 1194 -19.35 -7.39 23.90
CA GLU A 1194 -19.35 -8.26 22.71
C GLU A 1194 -20.56 -8.00 21.79
N PHE A 1195 -20.40 -8.33 20.51
CA PHE A 1195 -21.53 -8.51 19.60
C PHE A 1195 -22.10 -9.91 19.83
N ALA A 1196 -23.19 -10.02 20.57
CA ALA A 1196 -23.86 -11.29 20.83
C ALA A 1196 -24.92 -11.57 19.74
N PRO A 1197 -25.10 -12.81 19.28
CA PRO A 1197 -26.16 -13.14 18.34
C PRO A 1197 -27.56 -12.95 18.96
N ILE A 1198 -28.53 -12.60 18.12
CA ILE A 1198 -29.95 -12.55 18.48
C ILE A 1198 -30.64 -13.81 17.93
N PRO A 1199 -31.28 -14.64 18.79
CA PRO A 1199 -32.03 -15.83 18.38
C PRO A 1199 -33.31 -15.56 17.55
#